data_AF-A0A969QV88-F1
#
_entry.id   AF-A0A969QV88-F1
#
_cell.length_a   1.000
_cell.length_b   1.000
_cell.length_c   1.000
_cell.angle_alpha   90.00
_cell.angle_beta   90.00
_cell.angle_gamma   90.00
#
_symmetry.space_group_name_H-M   'P 1'
#
loop_
_entity.id
_entity.type
_entity.pdbx_description
1 polymer ?
#
loop_
_entity_poly.entity_id
_entity_poly.type
_entity_poly.pdbx_seq_one_letter_code
_entity_poly.pdbx_strand_id
1 'polypeptide(L)'
;DPGITLLELLCFGITDIAYRTSFNDADLFALPAGTDSAAPPFITARNALTCEPITANDYRRLILDEFYEDVRNVWVETTTQSLFAQSKTRQLTTKKAESDIEFAIKGLYNIRLQLTQKQRTANQTKKLINDVHALYHKHRGLSEDLSDVSVTNTNQIMVCADIRLAPDADIEKHSQQSCIACKFLTPSVRRYRLADLVAQGYSADEIFDGPALKNGFILEEDLDASTTVNVVRSSDLIAEILRIDGIVAIPKILLNHAGNKESESELWELKIPLDREPELILKNARLHFYKDLIPFEPDLVETQKLLDELIAANIAAADFPDAEDFPIPPGRALDLSSFTTLQEALPAVYGCGSRGTNRDRSPAALGKARQLKAFLLVFDQMLANYLGQLVNLTKLFSSDRSLTQTLFTNAVSDLPDLQFILKACAGKSKPLPDDVASVYDSLLNANASASHYQLQQRSRILDHLLARFGESFADHVLVHYTAAGKRSPAELISYKATFLSEIAKISSRRATAHDYTDPEEIWNTKNVCGFKHRLERLLGFPTFTRRSLAEVTYDYYEEKDADTKSEIRFRIVDRRTVEKRTLLSGTTKYKTKEEAATALRHAIQLGMNVANYDVKQAKNALGMLLSSIAHPLVKTLSRCGSSISKIVQKQKLRVIYSLTL
;
A
#
# COMPACT_ATOMS: atom_id res chain seq x y z
N ASP A 1 4.31 41.61 45.88
CA ASP A 1 3.68 40.47 46.58
C ASP A 1 4.26 39.19 45.98
N PRO A 2 4.77 38.24 46.79
CA PRO A 2 5.23 36.94 46.32
C PRO A 2 4.25 36.21 45.39
N GLY A 3 2.94 36.31 45.64
CA GLY A 3 1.93 35.67 44.79
C GLY A 3 1.94 36.19 43.35
N ILE A 4 2.15 37.49 43.16
CA ILE A 4 2.25 38.10 41.82
C ILE A 4 3.52 37.63 41.11
N THR A 5 4.67 37.60 41.80
CA THR A 5 5.92 37.09 41.22
C THR A 5 5.80 35.62 40.79
N LEU A 6 5.13 34.78 41.60
CA LEU A 6 4.87 33.39 41.22
C LEU A 6 3.95 33.31 39.99
N LEU A 7 2.91 34.14 39.93
CA LEU A 7 1.99 34.19 38.80
C LEU A 7 2.68 34.64 37.51
N GLU A 8 3.50 35.68 37.56
CA GLU A 8 4.28 36.17 36.41
C GLU A 8 5.20 35.08 35.84
N LEU A 9 5.87 34.32 36.71
CA LEU A 9 6.70 33.18 36.29
C LEU A 9 5.88 32.04 35.68
N LEU A 10 4.72 31.74 36.24
CA LEU A 10 3.80 30.76 35.65
C LEU A 10 3.32 31.21 34.28
N CYS A 11 2.97 32.50 34.12
CA CYS A 11 2.62 33.08 32.82
C CYS A 11 3.77 32.97 31.83
N PHE A 12 5.02 33.18 32.27
CA PHE A 12 6.20 32.97 31.42
C PHE A 12 6.35 31.51 30.98
N GLY A 13 6.25 30.55 31.89
CA GLY A 13 6.33 29.12 31.57
C GLY A 13 5.23 28.66 30.59
N ILE A 14 4.00 29.17 30.76
CA ILE A 14 2.89 28.92 29.81
C ILE A 14 3.19 29.56 28.45
N THR A 15 3.83 30.72 28.41
CA THR A 15 4.22 31.39 27.16
C THR A 15 5.26 30.59 26.39
N ASP A 16 6.25 29.97 27.06
CA ASP A 16 7.21 29.06 26.42
C ASP A 16 6.51 27.85 25.80
N ILE A 17 5.54 27.26 26.51
CA ILE A 17 4.72 26.19 25.94
C ILE A 17 3.97 26.65 24.70
N ALA A 18 3.28 27.79 24.78
CA ALA A 18 2.52 28.33 23.65
C ALA A 18 3.43 28.61 22.44
N TYR A 19 4.63 29.13 22.68
CA TYR A 19 5.64 29.36 21.66
C TYR A 19 6.05 28.05 20.97
N ARG A 20 6.38 26.99 21.72
CA ARG A 20 6.78 25.70 21.13
C ARG A 20 5.63 25.00 20.41
N THR A 21 4.41 25.10 20.91
CA THR A 21 3.22 24.57 20.23
C THR A 21 2.92 25.32 18.93
N SER A 22 3.39 26.57 18.79
CA SER A 22 3.20 27.37 17.57
C SER A 22 4.23 27.13 16.47
N PHE A 23 5.18 26.20 16.67
CA PHE A 23 6.07 25.78 15.59
C PHE A 23 5.28 25.15 14.44
N ASN A 24 5.86 25.20 13.25
CA ASN A 24 5.19 24.64 12.07
C ASN A 24 4.98 23.12 12.24
N ASP A 25 3.93 22.60 11.61
CA ASP A 25 3.57 21.19 11.74
C ASP A 25 4.70 20.27 11.26
N ALA A 26 5.44 20.65 10.22
CA ALA A 26 6.54 19.84 9.69
C ALA A 26 7.62 19.59 10.76
N ASP A 27 7.97 20.62 11.55
CA ASP A 27 8.94 20.55 12.64
C ASP A 27 8.39 19.76 13.84
N LEU A 28 7.11 19.93 14.18
CA LEU A 28 6.45 19.20 15.27
C LEU A 28 6.34 17.69 14.99
N PHE A 29 6.19 17.31 13.72
CA PHE A 29 6.16 15.92 13.28
C PHE A 29 7.53 15.38 12.82
N ALA A 30 8.59 16.19 12.87
CA ALA A 30 9.93 15.77 12.50
C ALA A 30 10.51 14.81 13.55
N LEU A 31 11.12 13.72 13.09
CA LEU A 31 11.84 12.78 13.94
C LEU A 31 13.34 13.12 13.97
N PRO A 32 14.04 12.93 15.10
CA PRO A 32 15.48 13.05 15.15
C PRO A 32 16.18 12.12 14.15
N ALA A 33 17.36 12.52 13.67
CA ALA A 33 18.15 11.69 12.76
C ALA A 33 18.50 10.34 13.40
N GLY A 34 18.28 9.24 12.67
CA GLY A 34 18.54 7.87 13.16
C GLY A 34 17.39 7.26 13.97
N THR A 35 16.26 7.96 14.13
CA THR A 35 15.04 7.37 14.68
C THR A 35 14.26 6.69 13.56
N ASP A 36 14.34 5.38 13.45
CA ASP A 36 13.50 4.60 12.53
C ASP A 36 12.05 4.62 13.04
N SER A 37 11.20 5.46 12.45
CA SER A 37 9.76 5.20 12.53
C SER A 37 9.40 4.22 11.43
N ALA A 38 9.06 2.98 11.82
CA ALA A 38 8.66 1.93 10.89
C ALA A 38 7.39 2.28 10.06
N ALA A 39 6.68 3.37 10.39
CA ALA A 39 5.57 3.90 9.60
C ALA A 39 5.52 5.43 9.67
N PRO A 40 5.42 6.15 8.54
CA PRO A 40 5.12 7.57 8.56
C PRO A 40 3.73 7.81 9.18
N PRO A 41 3.52 8.93 9.89
CA PRO A 41 2.26 9.21 10.56
C PRO A 41 1.09 9.45 9.58
N PHE A 42 1.41 9.83 8.34
CA PHE A 42 0.43 10.16 7.31
C PHE A 42 0.74 9.44 6.00
N ILE A 43 -0.32 9.22 5.22
CA ILE A 43 -0.28 8.57 3.91
C ILE A 43 -0.11 9.65 2.85
N THR A 44 0.72 9.40 1.85
CA THR A 44 0.95 10.34 0.75
C THR A 44 -0.22 10.38 -0.23
N ALA A 45 -0.29 11.43 -1.05
CA ALA A 45 -1.37 11.62 -2.01
C ALA A 45 -1.48 10.44 -2.97
N ARG A 46 -0.35 10.00 -3.55
CA ARG A 46 -0.30 8.85 -4.44
C ARG A 46 -0.89 7.59 -3.81
N ASN A 47 -0.57 7.31 -2.54
CA ASN A 47 -1.06 6.10 -1.87
C ASN A 47 -2.50 6.21 -1.37
N ALA A 48 -3.01 7.44 -1.18
CA ALA A 48 -4.35 7.69 -0.67
C ALA A 48 -5.40 7.80 -1.78
N LEU A 49 -5.03 8.38 -2.93
CA LEU A 49 -5.96 8.77 -4.00
C LEU A 49 -6.03 7.75 -5.14
N THR A 50 -4.93 7.04 -5.43
CA THR A 50 -4.93 6.04 -6.52
C THR A 50 -5.72 4.79 -6.16
N CYS A 51 -6.31 4.16 -7.18
CA CYS A 51 -6.96 2.86 -7.07
C CYS A 51 -6.32 1.82 -7.99
N GLU A 52 -6.55 0.53 -7.75
CA GLU A 52 -6.21 -0.47 -8.76
C GLU A 52 -7.10 -0.28 -10.00
N PRO A 53 -6.72 -0.79 -11.19
CA PRO A 53 -7.53 -0.64 -12.39
C PRO A 53 -8.95 -1.20 -12.23
N ILE A 54 -9.95 -0.41 -12.61
CA ILE A 54 -11.37 -0.80 -12.60
C ILE A 54 -11.97 -0.67 -14.00
N THR A 55 -11.55 0.35 -14.76
CA THR A 55 -12.08 0.62 -16.09
C THR A 55 -11.15 0.09 -17.19
N ALA A 56 -11.68 -0.03 -18.41
CA ALA A 56 -10.88 -0.34 -19.59
C ALA A 56 -9.73 0.67 -19.80
N ASN A 57 -9.98 1.96 -19.53
CA ASN A 57 -8.97 3.00 -19.64
C ASN A 57 -7.93 2.92 -18.51
N ASP A 58 -8.27 2.44 -17.31
CA ASP A 58 -7.26 2.17 -16.28
C ASP A 58 -6.33 1.02 -16.67
N TYR A 59 -6.86 -0.07 -17.23
CA TYR A 59 -6.05 -1.15 -17.78
C TYR A 59 -5.15 -0.65 -18.91
N ARG A 60 -5.68 0.22 -19.77
CA ARG A 60 -4.93 0.88 -20.84
C ARG A 60 -3.79 1.73 -20.28
N ARG A 61 -4.03 2.58 -19.26
CA ARG A 61 -2.98 3.35 -18.56
C ARG A 61 -1.90 2.43 -17.99
N LEU A 62 -2.30 1.37 -17.29
CA LEU A 62 -1.38 0.44 -16.65
C LEU A 62 -0.46 -0.25 -17.66
N ILE A 63 -1.00 -0.72 -18.78
CA ILE A 63 -0.21 -1.40 -19.83
C ILE A 63 0.70 -0.39 -20.54
N LEU A 64 0.23 0.82 -20.82
CA LEU A 64 1.04 1.88 -21.43
C LEU A 64 2.18 2.33 -20.51
N ASP A 65 1.97 2.32 -19.21
CA ASP A 65 2.98 2.67 -18.23
C ASP A 65 4.06 1.59 -18.12
N GLU A 66 3.67 0.33 -17.92
CA GLU A 66 4.64 -0.77 -17.73
C GLU A 66 5.42 -1.09 -19.02
N PHE A 67 4.78 -0.96 -20.19
CA PHE A 67 5.39 -1.29 -21.49
C PHE A 67 5.61 -0.06 -22.38
N TYR A 68 5.91 1.11 -21.79
CA TYR A 68 6.03 2.38 -22.51
C TYR A 68 7.03 2.36 -23.69
N GLU A 69 8.08 1.55 -23.59
CA GLU A 69 9.09 1.38 -24.63
C GLU A 69 8.62 0.54 -25.82
N ASP A 70 7.71 -0.39 -25.56
CA ASP A 70 7.32 -1.43 -26.51
C ASP A 70 5.96 -1.17 -27.14
N VAL A 71 5.07 -0.53 -26.38
CA VAL A 71 3.67 -0.33 -26.70
C VAL A 71 3.41 1.16 -26.86
N ARG A 72 2.97 1.54 -28.06
CA ARG A 72 2.62 2.92 -28.41
C ARG A 72 1.19 3.25 -27.96
N ASN A 73 0.28 2.30 -28.13
CA ASN A 73 -1.12 2.44 -27.76
C ASN A 73 -1.74 1.06 -27.45
N VAL A 74 -2.85 1.05 -26.71
CA VAL A 74 -3.58 -0.16 -26.30
C VAL A 74 -5.06 0.12 -26.37
N TRP A 75 -5.86 -0.87 -26.80
CA TRP A 75 -7.31 -0.85 -26.65
C TRP A 75 -7.74 -2.03 -25.80
N VAL A 76 -8.62 -1.75 -24.84
CA VAL A 76 -9.20 -2.76 -23.95
C VAL A 76 -10.70 -2.77 -24.22
N GLU A 77 -11.18 -3.82 -24.88
CA GLU A 77 -12.53 -3.90 -25.42
C GLU A 77 -13.31 -5.03 -24.73
N THR A 78 -14.53 -4.75 -24.30
CA THR A 78 -15.39 -5.80 -23.74
C THR A 78 -15.82 -6.77 -24.81
N THR A 79 -15.74 -8.07 -24.53
CA THR A 79 -16.21 -9.14 -25.41
C THR A 79 -17.18 -10.07 -24.69
N THR A 80 -17.98 -10.79 -25.47
CA THR A 80 -18.89 -11.82 -24.96
C THR A 80 -18.60 -13.12 -25.69
N GLN A 81 -18.47 -14.20 -24.92
CA GLN A 81 -18.24 -15.53 -25.47
C GLN A 81 -19.39 -16.46 -25.09
N SER A 82 -19.92 -17.21 -26.07
CA SER A 82 -20.91 -18.24 -25.81
C SER A 82 -20.26 -19.55 -25.36
N LEU A 83 -20.74 -20.09 -24.23
CA LEU A 83 -20.49 -21.46 -23.79
C LEU A 83 -21.70 -22.34 -24.06
N PHE A 84 -21.45 -23.59 -24.41
CA PHE A 84 -22.44 -24.61 -24.69
C PHE A 84 -22.27 -25.75 -23.69
N ALA A 85 -23.33 -26.07 -22.95
CA ALA A 85 -23.34 -27.24 -22.07
C ALA A 85 -23.78 -28.47 -22.85
N GLN A 86 -22.86 -29.42 -23.02
CA GLN A 86 -23.14 -30.70 -23.66
C GLN A 86 -23.79 -31.64 -22.66
N SER A 87 -25.13 -31.77 -22.75
CA SER A 87 -25.93 -32.58 -21.81
C SER A 87 -25.50 -34.05 -21.75
N LYS A 88 -24.96 -34.62 -22.83
CA LYS A 88 -24.53 -36.02 -22.90
C LYS A 88 -23.17 -36.28 -22.23
N THR A 89 -22.22 -35.37 -22.38
CA THR A 89 -20.84 -35.52 -21.89
C THR A 89 -20.62 -34.83 -20.54
N ARG A 90 -21.57 -33.99 -20.11
CA ARG A 90 -21.46 -33.12 -18.91
C ARG A 90 -20.23 -32.20 -18.96
N GLN A 91 -19.89 -31.73 -20.15
CA GLN A 91 -18.77 -30.82 -20.39
C GLN A 91 -19.27 -29.47 -20.91
N LEU A 92 -18.52 -28.41 -20.59
CA LEU A 92 -18.70 -27.08 -21.16
C LEU A 92 -17.76 -26.94 -22.36
N THR A 93 -18.26 -26.43 -23.48
CA THR A 93 -17.45 -26.19 -24.68
C THR A 93 -17.79 -24.85 -25.32
N THR A 94 -16.88 -24.30 -26.11
CA THR A 94 -17.11 -23.08 -26.90
C THR A 94 -17.68 -23.39 -28.30
N LYS A 95 -17.87 -24.67 -28.65
CA LYS A 95 -18.34 -25.10 -29.96
C LYS A 95 -19.80 -25.55 -29.87
N LYS A 96 -20.63 -25.03 -30.75
CA LYS A 96 -22.07 -25.34 -30.81
C LYS A 96 -22.32 -26.76 -31.33
N ALA A 97 -23.10 -27.56 -30.59
CA ALA A 97 -23.72 -28.79 -31.09
C ALA A 97 -25.26 -28.71 -31.07
N GLU A 98 -25.94 -29.61 -31.79
CA GLU A 98 -27.39 -29.55 -32.05
C GLU A 98 -28.30 -29.67 -30.82
N SER A 99 -27.78 -30.14 -29.66
CA SER A 99 -28.58 -30.40 -28.44
C SER A 99 -28.12 -29.62 -27.20
N ASP A 100 -27.38 -28.53 -27.38
CA ASP A 100 -26.70 -27.84 -26.28
C ASP A 100 -27.46 -26.62 -25.77
N ILE A 101 -27.33 -26.35 -24.47
CA ILE A 101 -27.84 -25.12 -23.84
C ILE A 101 -26.74 -24.06 -23.95
N GLU A 102 -27.07 -22.90 -24.52
CA GLU A 102 -26.16 -21.77 -24.70
C GLU A 102 -26.20 -20.81 -23.50
N PHE A 103 -25.02 -20.35 -23.08
CA PHE A 103 -24.81 -19.36 -22.03
C PHE A 103 -23.81 -18.31 -22.50
N ALA A 104 -24.16 -17.04 -22.46
CA ALA A 104 -23.23 -15.97 -22.76
C ALA A 104 -22.42 -15.61 -21.50
N ILE A 105 -21.10 -15.78 -21.55
CA ILE A 105 -20.19 -15.24 -20.54
C ILE A 105 -20.04 -13.73 -20.77
N LYS A 106 -20.21 -12.96 -19.70
CA LYS A 106 -19.95 -11.52 -19.63
C LYS A 106 -18.69 -11.25 -18.80
N GLY A 107 -18.13 -10.06 -18.93
CA GLY A 107 -16.95 -9.65 -18.16
C GLY A 107 -15.64 -10.15 -18.77
N LEU A 108 -15.61 -10.40 -20.09
CA LEU A 108 -14.37 -10.73 -20.79
C LEU A 108 -13.83 -9.50 -21.50
N TYR A 109 -12.50 -9.35 -21.53
CA TYR A 109 -11.81 -8.31 -22.29
C TYR A 109 -10.95 -8.91 -23.41
N ASN A 110 -10.90 -8.20 -24.53
CA ASN A 110 -9.88 -8.35 -25.56
C ASN A 110 -8.94 -7.16 -25.47
N ILE A 111 -7.63 -7.43 -25.47
CA ILE A 111 -6.59 -6.40 -25.46
C ILE A 111 -5.90 -6.37 -26.82
N ARG A 112 -5.95 -5.23 -27.50
CA ARG A 112 -5.25 -5.00 -28.76
C ARG A 112 -4.07 -4.07 -28.52
N LEU A 113 -2.88 -4.49 -28.94
CA LEU A 113 -1.63 -3.77 -28.74
C LEU A 113 -1.16 -3.13 -30.04
N GLN A 114 -0.95 -1.81 -30.03
CA GLN A 114 -0.18 -1.12 -31.06
C GLN A 114 1.26 -1.00 -30.59
N LEU A 115 2.16 -1.65 -31.31
CA LEU A 115 3.57 -1.69 -30.96
C LEU A 115 4.32 -0.47 -31.51
N THR A 116 5.44 -0.12 -30.87
CA THR A 116 6.39 0.86 -31.40
C THR A 116 7.13 0.29 -32.63
N GLN A 117 7.68 1.14 -33.50
CA GLN A 117 8.37 0.75 -34.75
C GLN A 117 9.72 0.01 -34.55
N LYS A 118 10.02 -0.46 -33.34
CA LYS A 118 11.20 -1.29 -33.06
C LYS A 118 11.05 -2.64 -33.79
N GLN A 119 12.12 -3.08 -34.46
CA GLN A 119 12.15 -4.42 -35.06
C GLN A 119 12.05 -5.49 -33.97
N ARG A 120 11.10 -6.42 -34.11
CA ARG A 120 10.88 -7.51 -33.17
C ARG A 120 10.79 -8.85 -33.89
N THR A 121 11.35 -9.87 -33.26
CA THR A 121 11.15 -11.27 -33.64
C THR A 121 9.78 -11.76 -33.16
N ALA A 122 9.28 -12.83 -33.78
CA ALA A 122 8.05 -13.49 -33.35
C ALA A 122 8.08 -13.92 -31.87
N ASN A 123 9.25 -14.35 -31.38
CA ASN A 123 9.44 -14.74 -29.99
C ASN A 123 9.36 -13.56 -29.01
N GLN A 124 9.92 -12.41 -29.37
CA GLN A 124 9.81 -11.19 -28.56
C GLN A 124 8.36 -10.71 -28.48
N THR A 125 7.63 -10.77 -29.59
CA THR A 125 6.21 -10.39 -29.64
C THR A 125 5.37 -11.33 -28.76
N LYS A 126 5.61 -12.64 -28.85
CA LYS A 126 4.93 -13.63 -27.99
C LYS A 126 5.24 -13.43 -26.51
N LYS A 127 6.49 -13.07 -26.17
CA LYS A 127 6.89 -12.75 -24.81
C LYS A 127 6.12 -11.53 -24.30
N LEU A 128 6.07 -10.44 -25.06
CA LEU A 128 5.33 -9.23 -24.70
C LEU A 128 3.84 -9.53 -24.46
N ILE A 129 3.21 -10.33 -25.32
CA ILE A 129 1.81 -10.77 -25.14
C ILE A 129 1.63 -11.51 -23.80
N ASN A 130 2.55 -12.43 -23.46
CA ASN A 130 2.51 -13.14 -22.19
C ASN A 130 2.76 -12.22 -20.99
N ASP A 131 3.65 -11.25 -21.13
CA ASP A 131 3.97 -10.27 -20.08
C ASP A 131 2.75 -9.35 -19.82
N VAL A 132 2.05 -8.92 -20.87
CA VAL A 132 0.77 -8.19 -20.77
C VAL A 132 -0.31 -9.04 -20.11
N HIS A 133 -0.40 -10.32 -20.49
CA HIS A 133 -1.33 -11.26 -19.86
C HIS A 133 -1.05 -11.39 -18.36
N ALA A 134 0.22 -11.54 -17.95
CA ALA A 134 0.61 -11.60 -16.55
C ALA A 134 0.32 -10.29 -15.80
N LEU A 135 0.58 -9.14 -16.42
CA LEU A 135 0.26 -7.82 -15.84
C LEU A 135 -1.25 -7.66 -15.59
N TYR A 136 -2.09 -8.01 -16.57
CA TYR A 136 -3.54 -7.97 -16.40
C TYR A 136 -3.99 -8.86 -15.24
N HIS A 137 -3.52 -10.11 -15.16
CA HIS A 137 -3.95 -11.06 -14.12
C HIS A 137 -3.54 -10.65 -12.71
N LYS A 138 -2.40 -9.98 -12.57
CA LYS A 138 -1.95 -9.38 -11.31
C LYS A 138 -2.88 -8.26 -10.81
N HIS A 139 -3.56 -7.56 -11.72
CA HIS A 139 -4.44 -6.41 -11.44
C HIS A 139 -5.92 -6.67 -11.80
N ARG A 140 -6.28 -7.94 -12.05
CA ARG A 140 -7.60 -8.34 -12.57
C ARG A 140 -8.73 -7.98 -11.60
N GLY A 141 -9.83 -7.46 -12.14
CA GLY A 141 -11.06 -7.18 -11.41
C GLY A 141 -11.82 -8.43 -10.96
N LEU A 142 -12.71 -8.26 -9.98
CA LEU A 142 -13.67 -9.30 -9.58
C LEU A 142 -14.66 -9.57 -10.71
N SER A 143 -14.86 -10.85 -11.02
CA SER A 143 -15.78 -11.30 -12.08
C SER A 143 -15.42 -10.83 -13.49
N GLU A 144 -14.16 -10.47 -13.71
CA GLU A 144 -13.63 -10.10 -15.01
C GLU A 144 -12.51 -11.06 -15.42
N ASP A 145 -12.35 -11.28 -16.72
CA ASP A 145 -11.31 -12.15 -17.25
C ASP A 145 -10.86 -11.71 -18.65
N LEU A 146 -9.76 -12.27 -19.12
CA LEU A 146 -9.17 -11.95 -20.42
C LEU A 146 -9.49 -13.06 -21.42
N SER A 147 -10.04 -12.68 -22.56
CA SER A 147 -10.34 -13.59 -23.67
C SER A 147 -9.18 -13.70 -24.65
N ASP A 148 -8.58 -12.57 -25.06
CA ASP A 148 -7.46 -12.54 -26.00
C ASP A 148 -6.55 -11.32 -25.80
N VAL A 149 -5.26 -11.49 -26.08
CA VAL A 149 -4.29 -10.40 -26.25
C VAL A 149 -3.66 -10.54 -27.62
N SER A 150 -3.92 -9.58 -28.49
CA SER A 150 -3.44 -9.57 -29.87
C SER A 150 -2.70 -8.28 -30.21
N VAL A 151 -1.85 -8.35 -31.22
CA VAL A 151 -1.17 -7.18 -31.79
C VAL A 151 -1.99 -6.68 -32.96
N THR A 152 -2.23 -5.36 -33.03
CA THR A 152 -3.00 -4.80 -34.14
C THR A 152 -2.22 -4.98 -35.45
N ASN A 153 -2.93 -5.43 -36.48
CA ASN A 153 -2.38 -5.47 -37.83
C ASN A 153 -2.32 -4.05 -38.40
N THR A 154 -1.24 -3.71 -39.10
CA THR A 154 -1.14 -2.41 -39.75
C THR A 154 -1.72 -2.46 -41.17
N ASN A 155 -2.45 -1.42 -41.53
CA ASN A 155 -2.85 -1.10 -42.87
C ASN A 155 -1.96 0.02 -43.37
N GLN A 156 -1.02 -0.33 -44.23
CA GLN A 156 -0.04 0.61 -44.73
C GLN A 156 -0.71 1.64 -45.67
N ILE A 157 -0.47 2.92 -45.40
CA ILE A 157 -1.02 4.05 -46.16
C ILE A 157 0.12 4.81 -46.81
N MET A 158 -0.13 5.23 -48.03
CA MET A 158 0.72 6.12 -48.80
C MET A 158 0.05 7.50 -48.91
N VAL A 159 0.81 8.54 -48.59
CA VAL A 159 0.41 9.93 -48.80
C VAL A 159 1.28 10.50 -49.92
N CYS A 160 0.63 11.03 -50.96
CA CYS A 160 1.30 11.79 -52.02
C CYS A 160 0.79 13.22 -51.95
N ALA A 161 1.68 14.21 -51.83
CA ALA A 161 1.28 15.61 -51.73
C ALA A 161 2.25 16.53 -52.46
N ASP A 162 1.69 17.53 -53.12
CA ASP A 162 2.43 18.67 -53.65
C ASP A 162 2.31 19.80 -52.62
N ILE A 163 3.44 20.29 -52.12
CA ILE A 163 3.52 21.27 -51.02
C ILE A 163 4.28 22.49 -51.52
N ARG A 164 3.66 23.68 -51.45
CA ARG A 164 4.31 24.96 -51.75
C ARG A 164 4.90 25.56 -50.49
N LEU A 165 6.18 25.87 -50.54
CA LEU A 165 6.94 26.46 -49.45
C LEU A 165 7.21 27.95 -49.70
N ALA A 166 7.44 28.69 -48.61
CA ALA A 166 7.97 30.05 -48.68
C ALA A 166 9.40 30.07 -49.28
N PRO A 167 9.86 31.17 -49.88
CA PRO A 167 11.16 31.24 -50.53
C PRO A 167 12.34 30.91 -49.59
N ASP A 168 12.25 31.32 -48.34
CA ASP A 168 13.25 31.17 -47.27
C ASP A 168 13.10 29.86 -46.46
N ALA A 169 12.09 29.05 -46.74
CA ALA A 169 11.85 27.78 -46.06
C ALA A 169 12.93 26.72 -46.38
N ASP A 170 13.38 26.00 -45.35
CA ASP A 170 14.31 24.87 -45.45
C ASP A 170 13.58 23.59 -45.89
N ILE A 171 14.02 22.96 -46.98
CA ILE A 171 13.25 21.87 -47.61
C ILE A 171 13.25 20.61 -46.73
N GLU A 172 14.41 20.24 -46.20
CA GLU A 172 14.64 19.05 -45.38
C GLU A 172 13.87 19.16 -44.06
N LYS A 173 13.93 20.33 -43.41
CA LYS A 173 13.17 20.62 -42.18
C LYS A 173 11.67 20.55 -42.41
N HIS A 174 11.14 21.17 -43.48
CA HIS A 174 9.70 21.15 -43.75
C HIS A 174 9.22 19.78 -44.22
N SER A 175 10.07 19.02 -44.92
CA SER A 175 9.84 17.61 -45.24
C SER A 175 9.71 16.77 -43.97
N GLN A 176 10.64 16.94 -43.03
CA GLN A 176 10.62 16.30 -41.73
C GLN A 176 9.37 16.68 -40.91
N GLN A 177 9.01 17.96 -40.85
CA GLN A 177 7.82 18.44 -40.14
C GLN A 177 6.52 17.93 -40.77
N SER A 178 6.44 17.88 -42.11
CA SER A 178 5.29 17.31 -42.83
C SER A 178 5.15 15.82 -42.53
N CYS A 179 6.26 15.08 -42.47
CA CYS A 179 6.28 13.69 -42.04
C CYS A 179 5.75 13.51 -40.60
N ILE A 180 6.07 14.43 -39.68
CA ILE A 180 5.50 14.44 -38.32
C ILE A 180 4.01 14.78 -38.34
N ALA A 181 3.57 15.75 -39.13
CA ALA A 181 2.15 16.09 -39.25
C ALA A 181 1.33 14.87 -39.72
N CYS A 182 1.87 14.06 -40.63
CA CYS A 182 1.26 12.79 -41.03
C CYS A 182 1.18 11.75 -39.89
N LYS A 183 1.91 11.89 -38.78
CA LYS A 183 1.72 11.07 -37.56
C LYS A 183 0.41 11.38 -36.84
N PHE A 184 -0.31 12.46 -37.18
CA PHE A 184 -1.69 12.71 -36.73
C PHE A 184 -2.62 11.52 -36.98
N LEU A 185 -2.33 10.71 -38.02
CA LEU A 185 -3.08 9.48 -38.32
C LEU A 185 -2.94 8.40 -37.23
N THR A 186 -1.91 8.50 -36.39
CA THR A 186 -1.62 7.58 -35.28
C THR A 186 -1.27 8.38 -34.02
N PRO A 187 -2.23 9.06 -33.39
CA PRO A 187 -1.97 9.81 -32.18
C PRO A 187 -1.38 8.90 -31.08
N SER A 188 -0.23 9.30 -30.52
CA SER A 188 0.36 8.63 -29.36
C SER A 188 -0.23 9.19 -28.07
N VAL A 189 -0.35 8.35 -27.04
CA VAL A 189 -0.81 8.80 -25.72
C VAL A 189 0.27 9.69 -25.08
N ARG A 190 -0.12 10.92 -24.73
CA ARG A 190 0.76 11.88 -24.07
C ARG A 190 0.90 11.56 -22.58
N ARG A 191 2.07 11.90 -22.03
CA ARG A 191 2.40 11.79 -20.61
C ARG A 191 2.81 13.15 -20.06
N TYR A 192 2.53 13.37 -18.78
CA TYR A 192 2.83 14.62 -18.08
C TYR A 192 3.60 14.36 -16.80
N ARG A 193 4.42 15.33 -16.39
CA ARG A 193 5.02 15.36 -15.05
C ARG A 193 4.04 15.95 -14.04
N LEU A 194 4.23 15.64 -12.76
CA LEU A 194 3.39 16.19 -11.69
C LEU A 194 3.43 17.72 -11.70
N ALA A 195 4.62 18.30 -11.84
CA ALA A 195 4.81 19.74 -11.85
C ALA A 195 4.06 20.44 -13.00
N ASP A 196 3.97 19.80 -14.17
CA ASP A 196 3.30 20.37 -15.34
C ASP A 196 1.78 20.39 -15.14
N LEU A 197 1.20 19.34 -14.57
CA LEU A 197 -0.24 19.27 -14.27
C LEU A 197 -0.63 20.25 -13.17
N VAL A 198 0.21 20.38 -12.12
CA VAL A 198 0.01 21.39 -11.07
C VAL A 198 0.06 22.81 -11.65
N ALA A 199 1.01 23.09 -12.56
CA ALA A 199 1.12 24.39 -13.22
C ALA A 199 -0.07 24.69 -14.15
N GLN A 200 -0.70 23.66 -14.71
CA GLN A 200 -1.93 23.77 -15.51
C GLN A 200 -3.20 23.93 -14.65
N GLY A 201 -3.09 23.78 -13.32
CA GLY A 201 -4.20 24.01 -12.38
C GLY A 201 -4.99 22.77 -11.99
N TYR A 202 -4.52 21.57 -12.35
CA TYR A 202 -5.16 20.33 -11.92
C TYR A 202 -4.99 20.10 -10.42
N SER A 203 -6.03 19.58 -9.76
CA SER A 203 -6.00 19.23 -8.35
C SER A 203 -5.36 17.84 -8.11
N ALA A 204 -4.98 17.55 -6.87
CA ALA A 204 -4.36 16.27 -6.53
C ALA A 204 -5.28 15.07 -6.80
N ASP A 205 -6.58 15.20 -6.57
CA ASP A 205 -7.58 14.16 -6.85
C ASP A 205 -7.79 13.92 -8.35
N GLU A 206 -7.66 14.95 -9.19
CA GLU A 206 -7.70 14.80 -10.66
C GLU A 206 -6.43 14.13 -11.18
N ILE A 207 -5.26 14.49 -10.65
CA ILE A 207 -3.96 13.97 -11.09
C ILE A 207 -3.79 12.49 -10.74
N PHE A 208 -4.22 12.08 -9.54
CA PHE A 208 -4.08 10.72 -9.03
C PHE A 208 -5.33 9.85 -9.26
N ASP A 209 -6.24 10.26 -10.16
CA ASP A 209 -7.39 9.43 -10.53
C ASP A 209 -6.94 8.21 -11.35
N GLY A 210 -7.37 7.02 -10.91
CA GLY A 210 -6.98 5.74 -11.51
C GLY A 210 -5.70 5.11 -10.92
N PRO A 211 -4.99 4.28 -11.71
CA PRO A 211 -3.85 3.48 -11.24
C PRO A 211 -2.58 4.28 -10.99
N ALA A 212 -1.78 3.80 -10.03
CA ALA A 212 -0.51 4.41 -9.67
C ALA A 212 0.58 4.16 -10.74
N LEU A 213 0.72 5.08 -11.70
CA LEU A 213 1.66 5.01 -12.83
C LEU A 213 3.09 5.41 -12.46
N LYS A 214 4.09 4.66 -12.91
CA LYS A 214 5.51 4.91 -12.61
C LYS A 214 6.11 6.00 -13.50
N ASN A 215 5.72 6.04 -14.78
CA ASN A 215 6.34 6.84 -15.81
C ASN A 215 5.46 8.05 -16.17
N GLY A 216 5.22 8.92 -15.18
CA GLY A 216 4.38 10.11 -15.32
C GLY A 216 2.87 9.82 -15.31
N PHE A 217 2.08 10.82 -15.71
CA PHE A 217 0.61 10.79 -15.64
C PHE A 217 -0.01 10.79 -17.04
N ILE A 218 -1.14 10.11 -17.20
CA ILE A 218 -1.92 10.03 -18.44
C ILE A 218 -3.35 10.48 -18.17
N LEU A 219 -3.74 11.60 -18.78
CA LEU A 219 -5.09 12.13 -18.68
C LEU A 219 -6.08 11.30 -19.49
N GLU A 220 -7.33 11.25 -19.03
CA GLU A 220 -8.43 10.55 -19.74
C GLU A 220 -8.63 11.12 -21.15
N GLU A 221 -8.57 12.44 -21.28
CA GLU A 221 -8.73 13.18 -22.54
C GLU A 221 -7.72 12.74 -23.61
N ASP A 222 -6.47 12.47 -23.22
CA ASP A 222 -5.41 11.98 -24.11
C ASP A 222 -5.61 10.52 -24.52
N LEU A 223 -6.27 9.71 -23.68
CA LEU A 223 -6.69 8.36 -24.05
C LEU A 223 -7.82 8.41 -25.07
N ASP A 224 -8.81 9.26 -24.85
CA ASP A 224 -9.96 9.40 -25.75
C ASP A 224 -9.56 9.96 -27.12
N ALA A 225 -8.65 10.95 -27.13
CA ALA A 225 -8.10 11.53 -28.34
C ALA A 225 -7.24 10.55 -29.15
N SER A 226 -6.75 9.48 -28.53
CA SER A 226 -5.91 8.45 -29.16
C SER A 226 -6.68 7.18 -29.56
N THR A 227 -7.98 7.31 -29.79
CA THR A 227 -8.83 6.22 -30.31
C THR A 227 -8.59 5.91 -31.79
N THR A 228 -9.01 4.74 -32.24
CA THR A 228 -8.71 4.23 -33.59
C THR A 228 -9.40 5.08 -34.68
N VAL A 229 -8.63 5.55 -35.66
CA VAL A 229 -9.14 6.30 -36.80
C VAL A 229 -9.62 5.33 -37.88
N ASN A 230 -10.94 5.20 -38.03
CA ASN A 230 -11.55 4.32 -39.05
C ASN A 230 -11.68 4.99 -40.43
N VAL A 231 -11.57 6.32 -40.49
CA VAL A 231 -11.63 7.10 -41.73
C VAL A 231 -10.57 8.18 -41.67
N VAL A 232 -9.62 8.14 -42.60
CA VAL A 232 -8.62 9.20 -42.78
C VAL A 232 -9.14 10.19 -43.81
N ARG A 233 -9.30 11.46 -43.40
CA ARG A 233 -9.73 12.53 -44.30
C ARG A 233 -8.53 13.33 -44.78
N SER A 234 -8.50 13.65 -46.07
CA SER A 234 -7.46 14.50 -46.63
C SER A 234 -7.52 15.93 -46.07
N SER A 235 -8.71 16.43 -45.72
CA SER A 235 -8.91 17.75 -45.10
C SER A 235 -8.15 17.91 -43.78
N ASP A 236 -8.16 16.86 -42.95
CA ASP A 236 -7.55 16.89 -41.61
C ASP A 236 -6.02 16.92 -41.74
N LEU A 237 -5.50 16.14 -42.69
CA LEU A 237 -4.08 16.12 -43.02
C LEU A 237 -3.60 17.43 -43.64
N ILE A 238 -4.40 18.03 -44.54
CA ILE A 238 -4.15 19.37 -45.08
C ILE A 238 -4.07 20.40 -43.95
N ALA A 239 -5.01 20.36 -43.02
CA ALA A 239 -5.05 21.30 -41.90
C ALA A 239 -3.80 21.18 -41.01
N GLU A 240 -3.34 19.96 -40.72
CA GLU A 240 -2.13 19.78 -39.91
C GLU A 240 -0.84 20.16 -40.64
N ILE A 241 -0.72 19.85 -41.93
CA ILE A 241 0.46 20.26 -42.70
C ILE A 241 0.48 21.80 -42.86
N LEU A 242 -0.67 22.44 -43.12
CA LEU A 242 -0.75 23.92 -43.24
C LEU A 242 -0.44 24.68 -41.94
N ARG A 243 -0.47 24.03 -40.77
CA ARG A 243 -0.04 24.67 -39.51
C ARG A 243 1.47 24.83 -39.40
N ILE A 244 2.24 24.17 -40.26
CA ILE A 244 3.70 24.28 -40.28
C ILE A 244 4.04 25.65 -40.88
N ASP A 245 4.64 26.51 -40.06
CA ASP A 245 5.12 27.82 -40.49
C ASP A 245 6.12 27.66 -41.65
N GLY A 246 5.93 28.42 -42.73
CA GLY A 246 6.69 28.29 -43.98
C GLY A 246 6.01 27.46 -45.09
N ILE A 247 4.89 26.77 -44.82
CA ILE A 247 4.05 26.15 -45.86
C ILE A 247 2.97 27.13 -46.33
N VAL A 248 2.96 27.44 -47.64
CA VAL A 248 2.06 28.43 -48.25
C VAL A 248 0.76 27.80 -48.75
N ALA A 249 0.85 26.62 -49.38
CA ALA A 249 -0.31 25.92 -49.93
C ALA A 249 -0.03 24.44 -50.18
N ILE A 250 -1.08 23.64 -50.29
CA ILE A 250 -1.02 22.22 -50.69
C ILE A 250 -1.91 22.05 -51.93
N PRO A 251 -1.38 22.25 -53.16
CA PRO A 251 -2.20 22.20 -54.38
C PRO A 251 -2.84 20.83 -54.64
N LYS A 252 -2.20 19.75 -54.19
CA LYS A 252 -2.66 18.38 -54.42
C LYS A 252 -2.28 17.49 -53.24
N ILE A 253 -3.21 16.66 -52.81
CA ILE A 253 -2.95 15.56 -51.86
C ILE A 253 -3.77 14.35 -52.28
N LEU A 254 -3.18 13.17 -52.17
CA LEU A 254 -3.79 11.89 -52.50
C LEU A 254 -3.48 10.89 -51.39
N LEU A 255 -4.49 10.10 -51.02
CA LEU A 255 -4.39 9.02 -50.05
C LEU A 255 -4.56 7.68 -50.76
N ASN A 256 -3.75 6.69 -50.41
CA ASN A 256 -3.89 5.36 -50.99
C ASN A 256 -3.46 4.26 -50.00
N HIS A 257 -4.00 3.06 -50.16
CA HIS A 257 -3.44 1.87 -49.51
C HIS A 257 -2.14 1.45 -50.20
N ALA A 258 -1.16 0.99 -49.43
CA ALA A 258 0.11 0.52 -49.99
C ALA A 258 -0.13 -0.70 -50.89
N GLY A 259 0.43 -0.67 -52.10
CA GLY A 259 0.30 -1.73 -53.10
C GLY A 259 -0.82 -1.52 -54.13
N ASN A 260 -1.76 -0.60 -53.88
CA ASN A 260 -2.74 -0.20 -54.88
C ASN A 260 -2.11 0.68 -55.96
N LYS A 261 -2.73 0.70 -57.16
CA LYS A 261 -2.29 1.61 -58.23
C LYS A 261 -2.67 3.04 -57.89
N GLU A 262 -1.93 4.01 -58.42
CA GLU A 262 -2.22 5.44 -58.20
C GLU A 262 -3.60 5.86 -58.75
N SER A 263 -4.10 5.14 -59.76
CA SER A 263 -5.47 5.29 -60.29
C SER A 263 -6.57 4.90 -59.31
N GLU A 264 -6.23 4.18 -58.24
CA GLU A 264 -7.14 3.75 -57.17
C GLU A 264 -6.99 4.62 -55.91
N SER A 265 -6.35 5.79 -56.05
CA SER A 265 -6.21 6.74 -54.95
C SER A 265 -7.52 7.42 -54.61
N GLU A 266 -7.76 7.62 -53.32
CA GLU A 266 -8.91 8.32 -52.80
C GLU A 266 -8.53 9.80 -52.57
N LEU A 267 -9.39 10.69 -53.07
CA LEU A 267 -9.16 12.15 -53.00
C LEU A 267 -9.56 12.76 -51.65
N TRP A 268 -10.59 12.22 -51.01
CA TRP A 268 -11.25 12.87 -49.88
C TRP A 268 -11.22 12.03 -48.60
N GLU A 269 -11.52 10.74 -48.71
CA GLU A 269 -11.64 9.86 -47.55
C GLU A 269 -11.05 8.48 -47.86
N LEU A 270 -10.14 8.00 -47.02
CA LEU A 270 -9.60 6.65 -47.06
C LEU A 270 -10.16 5.85 -45.88
N LYS A 271 -10.92 4.79 -46.17
CA LYS A 271 -11.51 3.91 -45.16
C LYS A 271 -10.49 2.89 -44.67
N ILE A 272 -10.34 2.77 -43.36
CA ILE A 272 -9.46 1.77 -42.75
C ILE A 272 -10.31 0.58 -42.29
N PRO A 273 -9.92 -0.66 -42.62
CA PRO A 273 -10.58 -1.85 -42.08
C PRO A 273 -10.61 -1.81 -40.55
N LEU A 274 -11.74 -2.20 -39.95
CA LEU A 274 -11.95 -2.15 -38.50
C LEU A 274 -10.94 -3.00 -37.69
N ASP A 275 -10.31 -3.98 -38.32
CA ASP A 275 -9.31 -4.87 -37.74
C ASP A 275 -7.86 -4.40 -37.93
N ARG A 276 -7.66 -3.22 -38.55
CA ARG A 276 -6.33 -2.70 -38.89
C ARG A 276 -6.18 -1.24 -38.50
N GLU A 277 -4.93 -0.83 -38.37
CA GLU A 277 -4.59 0.56 -38.05
C GLU A 277 -3.82 1.24 -39.17
N PRO A 278 -4.08 2.53 -39.43
CA PRO A 278 -3.33 3.28 -40.43
C PRO A 278 -1.84 3.35 -40.04
N GLU A 279 -0.95 2.85 -40.90
CA GLU A 279 0.50 3.04 -40.73
C GLU A 279 1.06 3.77 -41.95
N LEU A 280 1.62 4.95 -41.73
CA LEU A 280 2.28 5.70 -42.80
C LEU A 280 3.65 5.08 -43.10
N ILE A 281 3.87 4.64 -44.34
CA ILE A 281 5.22 4.29 -44.80
C ILE A 281 5.87 5.51 -45.43
N LEU A 282 6.79 6.15 -44.70
CA LEU A 282 7.55 7.30 -45.21
C LEU A 282 8.36 6.99 -46.47
N LYS A 283 8.92 5.78 -46.58
CA LYS A 283 9.66 5.34 -47.79
C LYS A 283 8.81 5.34 -49.07
N ASN A 284 7.49 5.22 -48.92
CA ASN A 284 6.57 5.18 -50.06
C ASN A 284 5.79 6.50 -50.21
N ALA A 285 5.82 7.37 -49.20
CA ALA A 285 5.22 8.69 -49.29
C ALA A 285 6.00 9.54 -50.31
N ARG A 286 5.27 10.22 -51.19
CA ARG A 286 5.86 11.10 -52.22
C ARG A 286 5.44 12.53 -51.92
N LEU A 287 6.30 13.25 -51.20
CA LEU A 287 6.10 14.66 -50.90
C LEU A 287 6.96 15.47 -51.87
N HIS A 288 6.31 16.21 -52.76
CA HIS A 288 6.97 17.10 -53.71
C HIS A 288 6.90 18.54 -53.19
N PHE A 289 8.06 19.18 -53.04
CA PHE A 289 8.12 20.55 -52.54
C PHE A 289 8.32 21.53 -53.69
N TYR A 290 7.67 22.68 -53.64
CA TYR A 290 7.76 23.72 -54.65
C TYR A 290 8.09 25.05 -53.99
N LYS A 291 9.06 25.78 -54.54
CA LYS A 291 9.19 27.23 -54.30
C LYS A 291 8.76 27.94 -55.58
N ASP A 292 7.65 28.67 -55.50
CA ASP A 292 6.89 29.17 -56.64
C ASP A 292 6.51 28.06 -57.65
N LEU A 293 7.23 27.97 -58.78
CA LEU A 293 7.01 26.99 -59.85
C LEU A 293 8.16 25.97 -59.97
N ILE A 294 9.18 26.07 -59.11
CA ILE A 294 10.38 25.23 -59.19
C ILE A 294 10.21 24.05 -58.22
N PRO A 295 10.23 22.80 -58.72
CA PRO A 295 10.18 21.61 -57.87
C PRO A 295 11.54 21.37 -57.19
N PHE A 296 11.48 20.95 -55.93
CA PHE A 296 12.60 20.51 -55.12
C PHE A 296 12.29 19.14 -54.53
N GLU A 297 13.26 18.24 -54.58
CA GLU A 297 13.20 16.94 -53.93
C GLU A 297 14.02 16.99 -52.64
N PRO A 298 13.46 16.60 -51.49
CA PRO A 298 14.19 16.59 -50.23
C PRO A 298 15.24 15.47 -50.25
N ASP A 299 16.40 15.71 -49.62
CA ASP A 299 17.30 14.60 -49.30
C ASP A 299 16.64 13.71 -48.24
N LEU A 300 16.22 12.52 -48.67
CA LEU A 300 15.54 11.54 -47.80
C LEU A 300 16.44 11.03 -46.67
N VAL A 301 17.77 11.00 -46.86
CA VAL A 301 18.72 10.56 -45.84
C VAL A 301 18.83 11.61 -44.73
N GLU A 302 18.97 12.89 -45.13
CA GLU A 302 19.02 14.00 -44.18
C GLU A 302 17.67 14.19 -43.46
N THR A 303 16.56 14.11 -44.20
CA THR A 303 15.21 14.16 -43.63
C THR A 303 15.00 13.07 -42.58
N GLN A 304 15.42 11.83 -42.88
CA GLN A 304 15.32 10.71 -41.95
C GLN A 304 16.17 10.95 -40.70
N LYS A 305 17.39 11.49 -40.85
CA LYS A 305 18.26 11.83 -39.72
C LYS A 305 17.62 12.87 -38.80
N LEU A 306 17.07 13.96 -39.36
CA LEU A 306 16.36 14.99 -38.58
C LEU A 306 15.13 14.42 -37.87
N LEU A 307 14.41 13.51 -38.54
CA LEU A 307 13.27 12.82 -37.95
C LEU A 307 13.69 11.92 -36.78
N ASP A 308 14.76 11.15 -36.94
CA ASP A 308 15.31 10.26 -35.91
C ASP A 308 15.82 11.07 -34.71
N GLU A 309 16.50 12.19 -34.94
CA GLU A 309 16.93 13.12 -33.89
C GLU A 309 15.75 13.69 -33.10
N LEU A 310 14.67 14.10 -33.77
CA LEU A 310 13.46 14.58 -33.10
C LEU A 310 12.71 13.48 -32.34
N ILE A 311 12.64 12.27 -32.90
CA ILE A 311 12.07 11.12 -32.19
C ILE A 311 12.90 10.82 -30.94
N ALA A 312 14.22 10.78 -31.05
CA ALA A 312 15.12 10.55 -29.92
C ALA A 312 15.02 11.66 -28.86
N ALA A 313 14.94 12.93 -29.28
CA ALA A 313 14.74 14.06 -28.37
C ALA A 313 13.39 13.97 -27.64
N ASN A 314 12.32 13.57 -28.32
CA ASN A 314 11.01 13.36 -27.69
C ASN A 314 11.02 12.18 -26.71
N ILE A 315 11.72 11.09 -27.02
CA ILE A 315 11.89 9.96 -26.11
C ILE A 315 12.71 10.38 -24.88
N ALA A 316 13.81 11.12 -25.07
CA ALA A 316 14.64 11.62 -23.97
C ALA A 316 13.91 12.66 -23.10
N ALA A 317 13.06 13.49 -23.69
CA ALA A 317 12.19 14.41 -22.95
C ALA A 317 11.08 13.66 -22.17
N ALA A 318 10.71 12.47 -22.63
CA ALA A 318 9.78 11.56 -21.97
C ALA A 318 10.46 10.64 -20.94
N ASP A 319 11.71 10.92 -20.54
CA ASP A 319 12.33 10.26 -19.39
C ASP A 319 11.68 10.84 -18.11
N PHE A 320 10.71 10.09 -17.57
CA PHE A 320 10.00 10.43 -16.35
C PHE A 320 10.73 9.79 -15.17
N PRO A 321 11.01 10.52 -14.07
CA PRO A 321 11.50 9.89 -12.86
C PRO A 321 10.48 8.88 -12.33
N ASP A 322 10.98 7.78 -11.74
CA ASP A 322 10.13 6.72 -11.19
C ASP A 322 9.15 7.27 -10.13
N ALA A 323 7.85 7.10 -10.39
CA ALA A 323 6.73 7.22 -9.46
C ALA A 323 6.65 8.55 -8.67
N GLU A 324 6.44 9.67 -9.37
CA GLU A 324 6.25 10.99 -8.77
C GLU A 324 5.09 11.05 -7.73
N ASP A 325 5.29 11.85 -6.68
CA ASP A 325 4.33 12.15 -5.60
C ASP A 325 4.57 13.58 -5.07
N PHE A 326 3.60 14.14 -4.34
CA PHE A 326 3.78 15.43 -3.69
C PHE A 326 4.86 15.31 -2.60
N PRO A 327 5.81 16.26 -2.54
CA PRO A 327 6.87 16.20 -1.54
C PRO A 327 6.28 16.36 -0.14
N ILE A 328 6.70 15.50 0.79
CA ILE A 328 6.41 15.70 2.20
C ILE A 328 7.22 16.92 2.65
N PRO A 329 6.59 17.95 3.25
CA PRO A 329 7.30 19.14 3.70
C PRO A 329 8.45 18.76 4.64
N PRO A 330 9.70 19.18 4.36
CA PRO A 330 10.83 18.87 5.23
C PRO A 330 10.67 19.61 6.55
N GLY A 331 10.79 18.87 7.65
CA GLY A 331 10.80 19.41 9.01
C GLY A 331 12.17 19.33 9.65
N ARG A 332 12.47 20.27 10.54
CA ARG A 332 13.65 20.26 11.40
C ARG A 332 13.30 19.58 12.71
N ALA A 333 14.09 18.57 13.09
CA ALA A 333 13.99 17.99 14.43
C ALA A 333 14.39 19.03 15.49
N LEU A 334 13.42 19.47 16.30
CA LEU A 334 13.61 20.43 17.39
C LEU A 334 13.72 19.68 18.73
N ASP A 335 14.54 20.22 19.65
CA ASP A 335 14.58 19.75 21.03
C ASP A 335 13.41 20.34 21.82
N LEU A 336 12.26 19.66 21.74
CA LEU A 336 11.04 20.05 22.44
C LEU A 336 10.99 19.56 23.89
N SER A 337 11.84 18.60 24.28
CA SER A 337 11.82 17.98 25.61
C SER A 337 12.59 18.78 26.66
N SER A 338 13.53 19.64 26.25
CA SER A 338 14.28 20.51 27.16
C SER A 338 13.36 21.36 28.04
N PHE A 339 13.49 21.24 29.37
CA PHE A 339 12.68 21.97 30.34
C PHE A 339 13.54 22.57 31.44
N THR A 340 13.38 23.87 31.68
CA THR A 340 14.01 24.57 32.82
C THR A 340 12.94 24.86 33.87
N THR A 341 13.21 24.47 35.12
CA THR A 341 12.23 24.66 36.20
C THR A 341 11.98 26.14 36.49
N LEU A 342 10.74 26.47 36.84
CA LEU A 342 10.34 27.81 37.30
C LEU A 342 11.09 28.22 38.58
N GLN A 343 11.54 27.22 39.35
CA GLN A 343 12.31 27.43 40.57
C GLN A 343 13.68 28.08 40.31
N GLU A 344 14.30 27.81 39.16
CA GLU A 344 15.56 28.46 38.75
C GLU A 344 15.36 29.91 38.30
N ALA A 345 14.18 30.25 37.82
CA ALA A 345 13.83 31.60 37.37
C ALA A 345 13.47 32.55 38.54
N LEU A 346 13.27 32.02 39.76
CA LEU A 346 12.97 32.85 40.93
C LEU A 346 14.18 33.67 41.39
N PRO A 347 13.94 34.90 41.88
CA PRO A 347 14.98 35.68 42.54
C PRO A 347 15.65 34.91 43.71
N ALA A 348 16.96 35.06 43.88
CA ALA A 348 17.74 34.30 44.86
C ALA A 348 17.25 34.43 46.32
N VAL A 349 16.55 35.53 46.64
CA VAL A 349 15.93 35.76 47.96
C VAL A 349 14.95 34.64 48.34
N TYR A 350 14.24 34.05 47.38
CA TYR A 350 13.31 32.93 47.62
C TYR A 350 14.03 31.63 48.01
N GLY A 351 15.29 31.45 47.60
CA GLY A 351 16.09 30.27 47.94
C GLY A 351 15.66 28.97 47.28
N CYS A 352 14.91 29.05 46.17
CA CYS A 352 14.42 27.88 45.44
C CYS A 352 15.43 27.39 44.39
N GLY A 353 15.91 28.28 43.51
CA GLY A 353 16.89 27.91 42.48
C GLY A 353 18.30 27.66 43.04
N SER A 354 19.15 27.07 42.19
CA SER A 354 20.57 26.79 42.41
C SER A 354 21.37 27.99 42.93
N ARG A 355 21.04 29.20 42.46
CA ARG A 355 21.67 30.47 42.88
C ARG A 355 21.25 30.93 44.28
N GLY A 356 20.11 30.44 44.79
CA GLY A 356 19.54 30.84 46.08
C GLY A 356 19.76 29.82 47.20
N THR A 357 20.21 28.60 46.89
CA THR A 357 20.50 27.53 47.86
C THR A 357 21.78 27.81 48.64
N ASN A 358 21.75 28.81 49.51
CA ASN A 358 22.85 29.02 50.46
C ASN A 358 22.73 28.02 51.63
N ARG A 359 23.75 27.17 51.83
CA ARG A 359 23.75 26.10 52.84
C ARG A 359 23.83 26.62 54.27
N ASP A 360 24.16 27.90 54.46
CA ASP A 360 24.29 28.55 55.77
C ASP A 360 22.95 29.05 56.36
N ARG A 361 21.81 28.72 55.72
CA ARG A 361 20.48 29.08 56.21
C ARG A 361 20.08 28.22 57.41
N SER A 362 19.33 28.80 58.34
CA SER A 362 18.77 28.06 59.48
C SER A 362 17.87 26.90 59.01
N PRO A 363 17.75 25.81 59.79
CA PRO A 363 16.86 24.69 59.45
C PRO A 363 15.41 25.11 59.16
N ALA A 364 14.91 26.14 59.86
CA ALA A 364 13.58 26.70 59.63
C ALA A 364 13.47 27.40 58.26
N ALA A 365 14.50 28.15 57.84
CA ALA A 365 14.53 28.81 56.53
C ALA A 365 14.66 27.79 55.38
N LEU A 366 15.44 26.73 55.57
CA LEU A 366 15.52 25.59 54.63
C LEU A 366 14.17 24.86 54.54
N GLY A 367 13.47 24.68 55.66
CA GLY A 367 12.13 24.10 55.70
C GLY A 367 11.12 24.91 54.88
N LYS A 368 11.09 26.24 55.05
CA LYS A 368 10.21 27.13 54.27
C LYS A 368 10.54 27.12 52.78
N ALA A 369 11.82 27.13 52.42
CA ALA A 369 12.24 27.04 51.02
C ALA A 369 11.78 25.71 50.39
N ARG A 370 11.94 24.58 51.09
CA ARG A 370 11.47 23.27 50.63
C ARG A 370 9.96 23.19 50.48
N GLN A 371 9.19 23.84 51.35
CA GLN A 371 7.73 23.94 51.19
C GLN A 371 7.36 24.68 49.89
N LEU A 372 8.03 25.80 49.59
CA LEU A 372 7.80 26.54 48.35
C LEU A 372 8.24 25.74 47.12
N LYS A 373 9.38 25.05 47.17
CA LYS A 373 9.83 24.13 46.11
C LYS A 373 8.80 23.03 45.85
N ALA A 374 8.26 22.42 46.90
CA ALA A 374 7.23 21.39 46.78
C ALA A 374 5.93 21.92 46.15
N PHE A 375 5.55 23.16 46.48
CA PHE A 375 4.42 23.84 45.83
C PHE A 375 4.67 24.07 44.34
N LEU A 376 5.86 24.53 43.97
CA LEU A 376 6.22 24.83 42.57
C LEU A 376 6.41 23.58 41.71
N LEU A 377 6.88 22.48 42.30
CA LEU A 377 7.09 21.20 41.62
C LEU A 377 5.83 20.70 40.91
N VAL A 378 4.64 20.97 41.46
CA VAL A 378 3.37 20.59 40.81
C VAL A 378 3.22 21.29 39.46
N PHE A 379 3.51 22.59 39.41
CA PHE A 379 3.45 23.37 38.17
C PHE A 379 4.57 23.00 37.21
N ASP A 380 5.80 22.86 37.71
CA ASP A 380 6.94 22.40 36.90
C ASP A 380 6.63 21.07 36.22
N GLN A 381 6.08 20.11 36.96
CA GLN A 381 5.73 18.80 36.42
C GLN A 381 4.58 18.87 35.41
N MET A 382 3.59 19.74 35.61
CA MET A 382 2.52 19.96 34.62
C MET A 382 3.06 20.50 33.30
N LEU A 383 3.97 21.48 33.35
CA LEU A 383 4.61 22.05 32.17
C LEU A 383 5.51 21.01 31.47
N ALA A 384 6.32 20.28 32.23
CA ALA A 384 7.18 19.23 31.70
C ALA A 384 6.39 18.07 31.06
N ASN A 385 5.24 17.70 31.65
CA ASN A 385 4.34 16.70 31.06
C ASN A 385 3.75 17.17 29.72
N TYR A 386 3.40 18.45 29.61
CA TYR A 386 2.93 19.00 28.32
C TYR A 386 4.01 18.85 27.24
N LEU A 387 5.25 19.23 27.54
CA LEU A 387 6.37 19.07 26.61
C LEU A 387 6.64 17.59 26.29
N GLY A 388 6.53 16.71 27.28
CA GLY A 388 6.60 15.26 27.09
C GLY A 388 5.55 14.75 26.09
N GLN A 389 4.33 15.30 26.14
CA GLN A 389 3.27 15.00 25.17
C GLN A 389 3.60 15.55 23.78
N LEU A 390 4.09 16.79 23.69
CA LEU A 390 4.42 17.47 22.43
C LEU A 390 5.51 16.71 21.65
N VAL A 391 6.55 16.24 22.34
CA VAL A 391 7.66 15.46 21.74
C VAL A 391 7.17 14.13 21.14
N ASN A 392 6.09 13.55 21.67
CA ASN A 392 5.58 12.24 21.27
C ASN A 392 4.35 12.32 20.35
N LEU A 393 4.07 13.48 19.73
CA LEU A 393 2.97 13.63 18.78
C LEU A 393 3.04 12.62 17.62
N THR A 394 4.21 12.45 17.01
CA THR A 394 4.44 11.48 15.92
C THR A 394 4.02 10.06 16.32
N LYS A 395 4.41 9.61 17.52
CA LYS A 395 4.01 8.32 18.07
C LYS A 395 2.51 8.25 18.31
N LEU A 396 1.93 9.31 18.88
CA LEU A 396 0.50 9.38 19.20
C LEU A 396 -0.39 9.22 17.97
N PHE A 397 -0.01 9.86 16.86
CA PHE A 397 -0.71 9.81 15.58
C PHE A 397 -0.26 8.65 14.68
N SER A 398 0.69 7.83 15.11
CA SER A 398 1.13 6.66 14.35
C SER A 398 0.10 5.53 14.35
N SER A 399 0.25 4.60 13.41
CA SER A 399 -0.45 3.31 13.40
C SER A 399 0.28 2.21 14.19
N ASP A 400 1.21 2.57 15.10
CA ASP A 400 1.94 1.59 15.91
C ASP A 400 0.97 0.79 16.81
N ARG A 401 1.06 -0.53 16.67
CA ARG A 401 0.24 -1.54 17.38
C ARG A 401 0.77 -1.82 18.78
N SER A 402 2.05 -1.57 19.02
CA SER A 402 2.71 -1.78 20.31
C SER A 402 2.43 -0.64 21.30
N LEU A 403 1.99 0.51 20.77
CA LEU A 403 1.73 1.69 21.56
C LEU A 403 0.49 1.51 22.46
N THR A 404 0.76 1.32 23.74
CA THR A 404 -0.26 1.24 24.80
C THR A 404 -0.33 2.52 25.64
N GLN A 405 0.74 3.32 25.62
CA GLN A 405 0.85 4.58 26.33
C GLN A 405 0.39 5.75 25.44
N THR A 406 -0.46 6.62 25.99
CA THR A 406 -0.92 7.84 25.30
C THR A 406 -0.62 9.13 26.06
N LEU A 407 -0.32 9.01 27.36
CA LEU A 407 0.13 10.10 28.20
C LEU A 407 1.62 9.97 28.38
N PHE A 408 2.37 10.91 27.83
CA PHE A 408 3.82 10.96 27.96
C PHE A 408 4.18 12.00 29.02
N THR A 409 5.10 11.63 29.90
CA THR A 409 5.57 12.48 30.98
C THR A 409 7.07 12.67 30.85
N ASN A 410 7.56 13.85 31.21
CA ASN A 410 8.98 14.12 31.35
C ASN A 410 9.25 14.47 32.81
N ALA A 411 10.06 13.70 33.51
CA ALA A 411 10.31 13.95 34.93
C ALA A 411 11.19 15.18 35.12
N VAL A 412 10.80 16.02 36.07
CA VAL A 412 11.63 17.12 36.56
C VAL A 412 12.60 16.57 37.61
N SER A 413 13.71 15.95 37.15
CA SER A 413 14.70 15.28 38.01
C SER A 413 15.77 16.21 38.58
N ASP A 414 16.11 17.30 37.89
CA ASP A 414 17.31 18.10 38.15
C ASP A 414 17.07 19.20 39.20
N LEU A 415 16.30 18.88 40.24
CA LEU A 415 15.90 19.83 41.28
C LEU A 415 16.73 19.68 42.57
N PRO A 416 17.34 20.76 43.07
CA PRO A 416 18.00 20.74 44.37
C PRO A 416 16.98 20.45 45.49
N ASP A 417 17.33 19.54 46.41
CA ASP A 417 16.49 19.06 47.52
C ASP A 417 15.31 18.13 47.15
N LEU A 418 15.18 17.68 45.89
CA LEU A 418 14.08 16.80 45.45
C LEU A 418 13.90 15.56 46.35
N GLN A 419 15.02 14.94 46.75
CA GLN A 419 15.05 13.80 47.68
C GLN A 419 14.35 14.08 49.03
N PHE A 420 14.43 15.30 49.55
CA PHE A 420 13.80 15.66 50.81
C PHE A 420 12.30 15.88 50.65
N ILE A 421 11.89 16.41 49.49
CA ILE A 421 10.48 16.61 49.13
C ILE A 421 9.80 15.25 48.95
N LEU A 422 10.39 14.36 48.15
CA LEU A 422 9.83 13.03 47.89
C LEU A 422 9.82 12.12 49.14
N LYS A 423 10.82 12.25 50.02
CA LYS A 423 10.84 11.54 51.32
C LYS A 423 9.69 11.95 52.24
N ALA A 424 9.25 13.21 52.20
CA ALA A 424 8.07 13.64 52.94
C ALA A 424 6.79 12.99 52.40
N CYS A 425 6.70 12.78 51.08
CA CYS A 425 5.56 12.16 50.41
C CYS A 425 5.48 10.63 50.58
N ALA A 426 6.62 9.94 50.66
CA ALA A 426 6.68 8.47 50.76
C ALA A 426 6.28 7.89 52.14
N GLY A 427 6.10 8.76 53.15
CA GLY A 427 5.82 8.36 54.53
C GLY A 427 7.03 7.71 55.23
N LYS A 428 6.99 7.62 56.57
CA LYS A 428 8.11 7.14 57.41
C LYS A 428 8.50 5.66 57.18
N SER A 429 7.80 4.90 56.33
CA SER A 429 7.89 3.43 56.31
C SER A 429 8.72 2.82 55.17
N LYS A 430 9.30 3.60 54.25
CA LYS A 430 10.23 3.06 53.23
C LYS A 430 11.45 3.98 53.05
N PRO A 431 12.69 3.46 53.10
CA PRO A 431 13.85 4.22 52.64
C PRO A 431 13.65 4.56 51.16
N LEU A 432 13.90 5.82 50.77
CA LEU A 432 14.02 6.15 49.35
C LEU A 432 15.25 5.42 48.80
N PRO A 433 15.14 4.74 47.66
CA PRO A 433 16.30 4.25 46.90
C PRO A 433 17.34 5.37 46.66
N ASP A 434 18.61 4.99 46.53
CA ASP A 434 19.72 5.94 46.31
C ASP A 434 19.53 6.76 45.01
N ASP A 435 18.77 6.23 44.06
CA ASP A 435 18.39 6.91 42.82
C ASP A 435 16.96 7.44 42.90
N VAL A 436 16.84 8.66 43.41
CA VAL A 436 15.56 9.36 43.60
C VAL A 436 14.90 9.72 42.27
N ALA A 437 15.69 9.95 41.21
CA ALA A 437 15.19 10.31 39.89
C ALA A 437 14.44 9.13 39.25
N SER A 438 15.02 7.92 39.26
CA SER A 438 14.34 6.75 38.70
C SER A 438 13.07 6.36 39.45
N VAL A 439 13.00 6.60 40.77
CA VAL A 439 11.78 6.40 41.56
C VAL A 439 10.70 7.40 41.17
N TYR A 440 11.08 8.66 40.97
CA TYR A 440 10.16 9.71 40.53
C TYR A 440 9.61 9.43 39.13
N ASP A 441 10.48 9.05 38.19
CA ASP A 441 10.11 8.56 36.86
C ASP A 441 9.18 7.35 36.93
N SER A 442 9.50 6.38 37.78
CA SER A 442 8.69 5.17 37.96
C SER A 442 7.30 5.50 38.50
N LEU A 443 7.16 6.45 39.44
CA LEU A 443 5.86 6.88 39.96
C LEU A 443 5.00 7.60 38.91
N LEU A 444 5.63 8.45 38.08
CA LEU A 444 4.95 9.12 36.97
C LEU A 444 4.48 8.09 35.94
N ASN A 445 5.34 7.13 35.58
CA ASN A 445 5.04 6.09 34.60
C ASN A 445 4.10 4.99 35.14
N ALA A 446 4.10 4.71 36.44
CA ALA A 446 3.18 3.75 37.06
C ALA A 446 1.73 4.23 36.96
N ASN A 447 1.48 5.52 37.17
CA ASN A 447 0.17 6.14 36.94
C ASN A 447 -0.17 6.25 35.44
N ALA A 448 0.85 6.23 34.57
CA ALA A 448 0.72 6.24 33.12
C ALA A 448 0.63 4.83 32.48
N SER A 449 0.67 3.75 33.25
CA SER A 449 0.64 2.40 32.69
C SER A 449 -0.79 1.95 32.35
N ALA A 450 -1.05 1.66 31.06
CA ALA A 450 -2.23 1.01 30.44
C ALA A 450 -3.57 1.12 31.19
N SER A 451 -3.92 2.31 31.67
CA SER A 451 -5.21 2.54 32.31
C SER A 451 -6.33 2.46 31.26
N HIS A 452 -7.54 2.08 31.69
CA HIS A 452 -8.71 2.05 30.81
C HIS A 452 -8.89 3.39 30.06
N TYR A 453 -8.52 4.50 30.70
CA TYR A 453 -8.56 5.84 30.12
C TYR A 453 -7.61 5.99 28.91
N GLN A 454 -6.36 5.55 29.03
CA GLN A 454 -5.39 5.66 27.93
C GLN A 454 -5.77 4.80 26.73
N LEU A 455 -6.32 3.61 26.96
CA LEU A 455 -6.86 2.77 25.89
C LEU A 455 -8.04 3.48 25.19
N GLN A 456 -8.92 4.14 25.95
CA GLN A 456 -10.01 4.92 25.38
C GLN A 456 -9.50 6.12 24.55
N GLN A 457 -8.49 6.85 25.04
CA GLN A 457 -7.85 7.93 24.29
C GLN A 457 -7.22 7.42 23.00
N ARG A 458 -6.44 6.33 23.07
CA ARG A 458 -5.82 5.72 21.88
C ARG A 458 -6.88 5.31 20.86
N SER A 459 -7.97 4.71 21.31
CA SER A 459 -9.09 4.36 20.43
C SER A 459 -9.65 5.60 19.73
N ARG A 460 -9.91 6.70 20.45
CA ARG A 460 -10.47 7.93 19.85
C ARG A 460 -9.53 8.56 18.82
N ILE A 461 -8.22 8.53 19.07
CA ILE A 461 -7.22 9.03 18.12
C ILE A 461 -7.24 8.19 16.85
N LEU A 462 -7.26 6.86 16.98
CA LEU A 462 -7.37 5.96 15.83
C LEU A 462 -8.70 6.15 15.08
N ASP A 463 -9.81 6.35 15.79
CA ASP A 463 -11.10 6.65 15.17
C ASP A 463 -11.06 7.95 14.37
N HIS A 464 -10.41 8.99 14.90
CA HIS A 464 -10.20 10.25 14.17
C HIS A 464 -9.35 10.07 12.91
N LEU A 465 -8.26 9.28 13.00
CA LEU A 465 -7.40 8.99 11.85
C LEU A 465 -8.13 8.18 10.77
N LEU A 466 -8.93 7.19 11.18
CA LEU A 466 -9.75 6.39 10.26
C LEU A 466 -10.86 7.21 9.61
N ALA A 467 -11.45 8.16 10.33
CA ALA A 467 -12.50 9.04 9.81
C ALA A 467 -12.02 9.91 8.63
N ARG A 468 -10.72 10.21 8.53
CA ARG A 468 -10.14 10.91 7.37
C ARG A 468 -10.32 10.13 6.05
N PHE A 469 -10.48 8.81 6.14
CA PHE A 469 -10.73 7.92 5.02
C PHE A 469 -12.19 7.46 4.93
N GLY A 470 -13.08 8.08 5.72
CA GLY A 470 -14.50 7.71 5.77
C GLY A 470 -14.80 6.39 6.50
N GLU A 471 -13.86 5.87 7.29
CA GLU A 471 -14.00 4.55 7.93
C GLU A 471 -14.46 4.66 9.39
N SER A 472 -15.38 3.78 9.80
CA SER A 472 -15.91 3.70 11.16
C SER A 472 -15.94 2.27 11.68
N PHE A 473 -15.42 2.05 12.89
CA PHE A 473 -15.39 0.73 13.52
C PHE A 473 -16.62 0.43 14.39
N ALA A 474 -17.59 1.33 14.47
CA ALA A 474 -18.76 1.17 15.35
C ALA A 474 -19.57 -0.10 15.02
N ASP A 475 -19.89 -0.30 13.74
CA ASP A 475 -20.67 -1.46 13.27
C ASP A 475 -19.91 -2.77 13.50
N HIS A 476 -18.59 -2.76 13.32
CA HIS A 476 -17.74 -3.93 13.51
C HIS A 476 -17.65 -4.36 14.97
N VAL A 477 -17.60 -3.40 15.90
CA VAL A 477 -17.65 -3.70 17.34
C VAL A 477 -18.96 -4.40 17.70
N LEU A 478 -20.07 -3.99 17.10
CA LEU A 478 -21.38 -4.62 17.32
C LEU A 478 -21.42 -6.07 16.80
N VAL A 479 -20.97 -6.31 15.56
CA VAL A 479 -20.89 -7.66 14.97
C VAL A 479 -19.98 -8.58 15.78
N HIS A 480 -18.85 -8.08 16.28
CA HIS A 480 -17.98 -8.87 17.15
C HIS A 480 -18.62 -9.18 18.51
N TYR A 481 -19.33 -8.21 19.08
CA TYR A 481 -20.03 -8.40 20.34
C TYR A 481 -21.08 -9.51 20.23
N THR A 482 -21.87 -9.55 19.15
CA THR A 482 -22.89 -10.58 18.93
C THR A 482 -22.28 -11.96 18.64
N ALA A 483 -21.23 -12.04 17.82
CA ALA A 483 -20.64 -13.31 17.40
C ALA A 483 -19.64 -13.94 18.40
N ALA A 484 -18.99 -13.11 19.23
CA ALA A 484 -17.86 -13.54 20.08
C ALA A 484 -17.96 -13.08 21.54
N GLY A 485 -18.94 -12.26 21.88
CA GLY A 485 -19.00 -11.54 23.15
C GLY A 485 -18.06 -10.32 23.20
N LYS A 486 -18.00 -9.67 24.37
CA LYS A 486 -17.21 -8.45 24.59
C LYS A 486 -15.70 -8.71 24.39
N ARG A 487 -15.08 -7.96 23.47
CA ARG A 487 -13.63 -7.91 23.27
C ARG A 487 -12.97 -6.93 24.24
N SER A 488 -11.68 -7.13 24.49
CA SER A 488 -10.89 -6.19 25.27
C SER A 488 -10.63 -4.90 24.47
N PRO A 489 -10.55 -3.72 25.12
CA PRO A 489 -10.19 -2.47 24.44
C PRO A 489 -8.84 -2.55 23.71
N ALA A 490 -7.87 -3.29 24.27
CA ALA A 490 -6.56 -3.50 23.65
C ALA A 490 -6.63 -4.28 22.32
N GLU A 491 -7.48 -5.31 22.23
CA GLU A 491 -7.72 -6.02 20.96
C GLU A 491 -8.31 -5.09 19.90
N LEU A 492 -9.29 -4.26 20.27
CA LEU A 492 -9.92 -3.31 19.34
C LEU A 492 -8.95 -2.26 18.82
N ILE A 493 -8.08 -1.73 19.69
CA ILE A 493 -7.01 -0.80 19.30
C ILE A 493 -6.06 -1.47 18.31
N SER A 494 -5.67 -2.71 18.57
CA SER A 494 -4.82 -3.48 17.66
C SER A 494 -5.45 -3.66 16.28
N TYR A 495 -6.75 -3.93 16.21
CA TYR A 495 -7.48 -4.05 14.94
C TYR A 495 -7.54 -2.72 14.18
N LYS A 496 -7.88 -1.62 14.86
CA LYS A 496 -7.90 -0.27 14.27
C LYS A 496 -6.53 0.14 13.76
N ALA A 497 -5.48 -0.05 14.55
CA ALA A 497 -4.11 0.27 14.17
C ALA A 497 -3.64 -0.59 12.98
N THR A 498 -3.99 -1.87 12.96
CA THR A 498 -3.70 -2.77 11.82
C THR A 498 -4.40 -2.32 10.55
N PHE A 499 -5.70 -2.01 10.65
CA PHE A 499 -6.48 -1.53 9.51
C PHE A 499 -5.94 -0.21 8.98
N LEU A 500 -5.66 0.76 9.87
CA LEU A 500 -5.07 2.04 9.51
C LEU A 500 -3.71 1.87 8.82
N SER A 501 -2.85 0.98 9.32
CA SER A 501 -1.53 0.72 8.71
C SER A 501 -1.60 0.12 7.30
N GLU A 502 -2.73 -0.48 6.93
CA GLU A 502 -2.93 -1.14 5.64
C GLU A 502 -3.98 -0.43 4.78
N ILE A 503 -4.50 0.73 5.22
CA ILE A 503 -5.70 1.34 4.66
C ILE A 503 -5.54 1.70 3.19
N ALA A 504 -4.40 2.30 2.80
CA ALA A 504 -4.07 2.63 1.41
C ALA A 504 -4.18 1.43 0.48
N LYS A 505 -3.66 0.27 0.92
CA LYS A 505 -3.72 -0.98 0.16
C LYS A 505 -5.14 -1.55 0.11
N ILE A 506 -5.88 -1.43 1.21
CA ILE A 506 -7.25 -1.96 1.35
C ILE A 506 -8.24 -1.13 0.53
N SER A 507 -8.05 0.19 0.46
CA SER A 507 -8.90 1.12 -0.28
C SER A 507 -8.67 1.03 -1.79
N SER A 508 -7.41 0.92 -2.23
CA SER A 508 -7.07 0.84 -3.65
C SER A 508 -7.50 -0.49 -4.28
N ARG A 509 -7.42 -1.61 -3.54
CA ARG A 509 -7.69 -2.97 -4.02
C ARG A 509 -9.14 -3.44 -3.91
N ARG A 510 -10.10 -2.58 -3.60
CA ARG A 510 -11.48 -3.00 -3.25
C ARG A 510 -12.11 -3.98 -4.25
N ALA A 511 -11.89 -3.75 -5.55
CA ALA A 511 -12.49 -4.52 -6.63
C ALA A 511 -11.54 -5.56 -7.24
N THR A 512 -10.32 -5.76 -6.72
CA THR A 512 -9.37 -6.70 -7.33
C THR A 512 -9.64 -8.14 -6.93
N ALA A 513 -9.48 -9.04 -7.89
CA ALA A 513 -9.42 -10.47 -7.68
C ALA A 513 -8.01 -10.93 -7.30
N HIS A 514 -7.89 -12.22 -6.98
CA HIS A 514 -6.58 -12.87 -6.88
C HIS A 514 -6.13 -13.33 -8.26
N ASP A 515 -4.82 -13.37 -8.45
CA ASP A 515 -4.20 -13.96 -9.62
C ASP A 515 -4.29 -15.48 -9.50
N TYR A 516 -5.03 -16.14 -10.39
CA TYR A 516 -5.14 -17.60 -10.38
C TYR A 516 -4.17 -18.29 -11.34
N THR A 517 -3.39 -17.52 -12.10
CA THR A 517 -2.49 -18.06 -13.13
C THR A 517 -1.21 -18.62 -12.56
N ASP A 518 -0.82 -18.18 -11.36
CA ASP A 518 0.32 -18.70 -10.61
C ASP A 518 -0.13 -19.85 -9.67
N PRO A 519 0.22 -21.12 -9.96
CA PRO A 519 -0.16 -22.26 -9.13
C PRO A 519 0.53 -22.29 -7.77
N GLU A 520 1.70 -21.65 -7.64
CA GLU A 520 2.47 -21.61 -6.39
C GLU A 520 1.87 -20.60 -5.40
N GLU A 521 1.23 -19.55 -5.92
CA GLU A 521 0.66 -18.46 -5.14
C GLU A 521 -0.83 -18.66 -4.76
N ILE A 522 -1.36 -19.89 -4.76
CA ILE A 522 -2.77 -20.15 -4.46
C ILE A 522 -3.05 -20.27 -2.96
N TRP A 523 -2.26 -21.06 -2.21
CA TRP A 523 -2.53 -21.39 -0.81
C TRP A 523 -1.44 -20.87 0.11
N ASN A 524 -1.83 -20.40 1.30
CA ASN A 524 -0.97 -19.82 2.32
C ASN A 524 -0.22 -18.56 1.88
N THR A 525 -0.75 -17.87 0.86
CA THR A 525 -0.14 -16.70 0.24
C THR A 525 -0.95 -15.42 0.52
N LYS A 526 -0.36 -14.27 0.19
CA LYS A 526 -1.01 -12.94 0.27
C LYS A 526 -1.77 -12.61 -1.02
N ASN A 527 -1.76 -13.50 -2.00
CA ASN A 527 -2.53 -13.41 -3.23
C ASN A 527 -4.01 -13.69 -2.94
N VAL A 528 -4.71 -12.65 -2.50
CA VAL A 528 -6.13 -12.68 -2.19
C VAL A 528 -6.82 -11.50 -2.83
N CYS A 529 -8.12 -11.65 -3.11
CA CYS A 529 -8.92 -10.52 -3.54
C CYS A 529 -8.95 -9.42 -2.47
N GLY A 530 -8.96 -8.16 -2.89
CA GLY A 530 -8.90 -7.05 -1.95
C GLY A 530 -10.15 -6.96 -1.06
N PHE A 531 -11.32 -7.39 -1.56
CA PHE A 531 -12.53 -7.51 -0.74
C PHE A 531 -12.32 -8.44 0.47
N LYS A 532 -11.68 -9.61 0.26
CA LYS A 532 -11.37 -10.53 1.36
C LYS A 532 -10.38 -9.89 2.34
N HIS A 533 -9.31 -9.27 1.84
CA HIS A 533 -8.32 -8.60 2.69
C HIS A 533 -8.98 -7.54 3.57
N ARG A 534 -9.82 -6.67 2.97
CA ARG A 534 -10.62 -5.68 3.69
C ARG A 534 -11.49 -6.32 4.76
N LEU A 535 -12.32 -7.29 4.38
CA LEU A 535 -13.26 -7.95 5.28
C LEU A 535 -12.54 -8.60 6.46
N GLU A 536 -11.41 -9.26 6.21
CA GLU A 536 -10.66 -9.93 7.27
C GLU A 536 -10.04 -8.95 8.26
N ARG A 537 -9.60 -7.77 7.82
CA ARG A 537 -9.15 -6.71 8.72
C ARG A 537 -10.28 -6.08 9.52
N LEU A 538 -11.44 -5.86 8.89
CA LEU A 538 -12.65 -5.38 9.58
C LEU A 538 -13.14 -6.39 10.64
N LEU A 539 -13.01 -7.69 10.37
CA LEU A 539 -13.31 -8.77 11.31
C LEU A 539 -12.19 -9.06 12.31
N GLY A 540 -11.12 -8.25 12.35
CA GLY A 540 -10.04 -8.40 13.32
C GLY A 540 -9.24 -9.70 13.18
N PHE A 541 -9.21 -10.31 11.99
CA PHE A 541 -8.37 -11.49 11.77
C PHE A 541 -6.88 -11.08 11.68
N PRO A 542 -5.99 -11.85 12.33
CA PRO A 542 -4.56 -11.53 12.36
C PRO A 542 -3.88 -11.73 11.01
N THR A 543 -4.38 -12.67 10.19
CA THR A 543 -3.91 -12.93 8.84
C THR A 543 -5.08 -12.88 7.87
N PHE A 544 -4.79 -12.44 6.65
CA PHE A 544 -5.73 -12.47 5.52
C PHE A 544 -5.37 -13.51 4.44
N THR A 545 -4.34 -14.32 4.70
CA THR A 545 -3.84 -15.27 3.70
C THR A 545 -4.91 -16.28 3.31
N ARG A 546 -4.88 -16.73 2.06
CA ARG A 546 -5.68 -17.89 1.64
C ARG A 546 -5.17 -19.12 2.38
N ARG A 547 -6.07 -19.93 2.93
CA ARG A 547 -5.70 -21.10 3.74
C ARG A 547 -6.68 -22.22 3.47
N SER A 548 -6.17 -23.45 3.49
CA SER A 548 -7.02 -24.62 3.55
C SER A 548 -7.68 -24.67 4.93
N LEU A 549 -9.00 -24.81 4.97
CA LEU A 549 -9.74 -25.06 6.21
C LEU A 549 -9.55 -26.53 6.68
N ALA A 550 -9.09 -27.41 5.78
CA ALA A 550 -8.98 -28.84 6.03
C ALA A 550 -7.58 -29.31 6.47
N GLU A 551 -6.53 -28.50 6.33
CA GLU A 551 -5.15 -28.94 6.62
C GLU A 551 -4.72 -28.67 8.07
N VAL A 552 -5.08 -29.59 8.95
CA VAL A 552 -4.34 -29.80 10.19
C VAL A 552 -3.08 -30.57 9.85
N THR A 553 -1.96 -29.88 9.70
CA THR A 553 -0.70 -30.54 9.39
C THR A 553 -0.12 -31.24 10.62
N TYR A 554 0.23 -32.50 10.43
CA TYR A 554 0.92 -33.32 11.42
C TYR A 554 2.32 -33.65 10.92
N ASP A 555 3.29 -33.70 11.83
CA ASP A 555 4.64 -34.18 11.54
C ASP A 555 4.86 -35.50 12.26
N TYR A 556 5.58 -36.42 11.61
CA TYR A 556 6.25 -37.51 12.30
C TYR A 556 7.71 -37.11 12.53
N TYR A 557 8.22 -37.33 13.73
CA TYR A 557 9.62 -37.10 14.04
C TYR A 557 10.20 -38.31 14.77
N GLU A 558 11.48 -38.56 14.54
CA GLU A 558 12.24 -39.59 15.25
C GLU A 558 12.87 -38.97 16.49
N GLU A 559 12.73 -39.65 17.61
CA GLU A 559 13.44 -39.32 18.84
C GLU A 559 14.41 -40.47 19.11
N LYS A 560 15.71 -40.18 19.11
CA LYS A 560 16.75 -41.16 19.47
C LYS A 560 16.88 -41.16 20.98
N ASP A 561 16.44 -42.23 21.61
CA ASP A 561 16.68 -42.43 23.04
C ASP A 561 18.09 -43.00 23.30
N ALA A 562 18.50 -43.04 24.56
CA ALA A 562 19.82 -43.52 25.00
C ALA A 562 20.17 -44.95 24.52
N ASP A 563 19.16 -45.73 24.12
CA ASP A 563 19.27 -47.12 23.67
C ASP A 563 19.46 -47.29 22.14
N THR A 564 19.72 -46.21 21.39
CA THR A 564 20.03 -46.20 19.92
C THR A 564 18.95 -46.76 18.98
N LYS A 565 17.73 -47.08 19.45
CA LYS A 565 16.60 -47.45 18.60
C LYS A 565 15.81 -46.20 18.17
N SER A 566 15.53 -46.06 16.88
CA SER A 566 14.68 -44.99 16.35
C SER A 566 13.21 -45.30 16.64
N GLU A 567 12.58 -44.45 17.46
CA GLU A 567 11.16 -44.55 17.77
C GLU A 567 10.42 -43.34 17.20
N ILE A 568 9.30 -43.57 16.53
CA ILE A 568 8.56 -42.53 15.80
C ILE A 568 7.46 -41.96 16.69
N ARG A 569 7.38 -40.63 16.73
CA ARG A 569 6.29 -39.89 17.38
C ARG A 569 5.59 -39.01 16.36
N PHE A 570 4.34 -38.67 16.65
CA PHE A 570 3.61 -37.67 15.88
C PHE A 570 3.33 -36.42 16.71
N ARG A 571 3.29 -35.28 16.05
CA ARG A 571 2.81 -34.01 16.62
C ARG A 571 1.85 -33.34 15.67
N ILE A 572 0.83 -32.71 16.22
CA ILE A 572 -0.07 -31.82 15.50
C ILE A 572 0.52 -30.42 15.61
N VAL A 573 0.83 -29.83 14.47
CA VAL A 573 1.53 -28.55 14.40
C VAL A 573 0.62 -27.50 13.81
N ASP A 574 0.62 -26.34 14.46
CA ASP A 574 0.05 -25.14 13.91
C ASP A 574 1.02 -24.48 12.93
N ARG A 575 0.93 -24.87 11.66
CA ARG A 575 1.64 -24.16 10.59
C ARG A 575 1.03 -22.78 10.27
N ARG A 576 -0.05 -22.35 10.96
CA ARG A 576 -0.63 -20.99 10.86
C ARG A 576 0.28 -19.92 11.50
N THR A 577 1.34 -20.32 12.21
CA THR A 577 2.35 -19.43 12.81
C THR A 577 3.69 -19.62 12.12
N VAL A 578 4.43 -18.53 11.87
CA VAL A 578 5.78 -18.57 11.26
C VAL A 578 6.72 -19.50 12.05
N GLU A 579 6.52 -19.58 13.36
CA GLU A 579 7.30 -20.41 14.29
C GLU A 579 6.85 -21.88 14.38
N LYS A 580 5.89 -22.34 13.56
CA LYS A 580 5.37 -23.73 13.54
C LYS A 580 5.07 -24.26 14.96
N ARG A 581 4.18 -23.57 15.68
CA ARG A 581 3.84 -23.91 17.07
C ARG A 581 3.24 -25.31 17.18
N THR A 582 3.84 -26.18 17.99
CA THR A 582 3.26 -27.50 18.29
C THR A 582 1.99 -27.34 19.14
N LEU A 583 0.86 -27.85 18.65
CA LEU A 583 -0.43 -27.79 19.36
C LEU A 583 -0.59 -28.95 20.33
N LEU A 584 -0.29 -30.17 19.86
CA LEU A 584 -0.38 -31.42 20.60
C LEU A 584 0.77 -32.33 20.17
N SER A 585 1.34 -33.07 21.11
CA SER A 585 2.37 -34.07 20.82
C SER A 585 1.98 -35.42 21.42
N GLY A 586 2.08 -36.49 20.64
CA GLY A 586 1.87 -37.86 21.12
C GLY A 586 2.90 -38.20 22.18
N THR A 587 2.48 -38.67 23.36
CA THR A 587 3.41 -39.15 24.41
C THR A 587 3.80 -40.62 24.19
N THR A 588 3.01 -41.36 23.43
CA THR A 588 3.30 -42.73 23.02
C THR A 588 4.32 -42.76 21.88
N LYS A 589 5.20 -43.77 21.94
CA LYS A 589 6.22 -44.05 20.94
C LYS A 589 5.78 -45.24 20.08
N TYR A 590 5.97 -45.14 18.76
CA TYR A 590 5.54 -46.14 17.78
C TYR A 590 6.74 -46.73 17.05
N LYS A 591 6.65 -48.01 16.68
CA LYS A 591 7.74 -48.72 15.99
C LYS A 591 7.74 -48.45 14.50
N THR A 592 6.58 -48.15 13.92
CA THR A 592 6.43 -47.86 12.49
C THR A 592 5.65 -46.56 12.26
N LYS A 593 5.87 -45.94 11.10
CA LYS A 593 5.16 -44.74 10.69
C LYS A 593 3.66 -45.00 10.49
N GLU A 594 3.29 -46.22 10.10
CA GLU A 594 1.90 -46.65 9.89
C GLU A 594 1.13 -46.76 11.22
N GLU A 595 1.76 -47.31 12.26
CA GLU A 595 1.20 -47.34 13.62
C GLU A 595 0.98 -45.92 14.17
N ALA A 596 1.99 -45.05 13.99
CA ALA A 596 1.90 -43.64 14.38
C ALA A 596 0.78 -42.90 13.62
N ALA A 597 0.60 -43.19 12.32
CA ALA A 597 -0.44 -42.58 11.50
C ALA A 597 -1.85 -43.02 11.91
N THR A 598 -2.02 -44.30 12.20
CA THR A 598 -3.29 -44.86 12.66
C THR A 598 -3.68 -44.29 14.02
N ALA A 599 -2.72 -44.20 14.93
CA ALA A 599 -2.89 -43.57 16.23
C ALA A 599 -3.24 -42.08 16.13
N LEU A 600 -2.58 -41.33 15.25
CA LEU A 600 -2.90 -39.93 14.99
C LEU A 600 -4.33 -39.74 14.50
N ARG A 601 -4.79 -40.54 13.52
CA ARG A 601 -6.18 -40.43 12.99
C ARG A 601 -7.21 -40.66 14.09
N HIS A 602 -7.02 -41.69 14.90
CA HIS A 602 -7.88 -41.94 16.06
C HIS A 602 -7.84 -40.80 17.08
N ALA A 603 -6.65 -40.23 17.33
CA ALA A 603 -6.51 -39.12 18.25
C ALA A 603 -7.23 -37.85 17.76
N ILE A 604 -7.22 -37.57 16.45
CA ILE A 604 -8.00 -36.49 15.84
C ILE A 604 -9.49 -36.74 16.04
N GLN A 605 -9.98 -37.95 15.72
CA GLN A 605 -11.39 -38.31 15.87
C GLN A 605 -11.87 -38.19 17.32
N LEU A 606 -11.07 -38.63 18.29
CA LEU A 606 -11.37 -38.50 19.72
C LEU A 606 -11.31 -37.05 20.21
N GLY A 607 -10.38 -36.26 19.66
CA GLY A 607 -10.23 -34.83 19.97
C GLY A 607 -11.36 -33.94 19.48
N MET A 608 -12.28 -34.46 18.67
CA MET A 608 -13.49 -33.75 18.25
C MET A 608 -14.54 -33.65 19.37
N ASN A 609 -14.47 -34.51 20.38
CA ASN A 609 -15.43 -34.51 21.50
C ASN A 609 -14.79 -33.95 22.78
N VAL A 610 -15.38 -32.87 23.30
CA VAL A 610 -14.91 -32.17 24.50
C VAL A 610 -14.90 -33.09 25.73
N ALA A 611 -15.78 -34.09 25.79
CA ALA A 611 -15.85 -35.05 26.90
C ALA A 611 -14.61 -35.96 27.01
N ASN A 612 -13.77 -36.04 25.97
CA ASN A 612 -12.58 -36.90 25.95
C ASN A 612 -11.31 -36.20 26.49
N TYR A 613 -11.44 -34.96 26.98
CA TYR A 613 -10.32 -34.19 27.52
C TYR A 613 -10.37 -34.12 29.04
N ASP A 614 -9.23 -34.41 29.68
CA ASP A 614 -9.01 -34.26 31.11
C ASP A 614 -7.96 -33.17 31.38
N VAL A 615 -8.22 -32.30 32.35
CA VAL A 615 -7.36 -31.15 32.68
C VAL A 615 -6.51 -31.49 33.88
N LYS A 616 -5.18 -31.57 33.71
CA LYS A 616 -4.25 -31.84 34.81
C LYS A 616 -3.30 -30.66 35.05
N GLN A 617 -3.12 -30.31 36.31
CA GLN A 617 -2.18 -29.28 36.75
C GLN A 617 -0.77 -29.86 36.86
N ALA A 618 0.19 -29.31 36.11
CA ALA A 618 1.61 -29.60 36.27
C ALA A 618 2.28 -28.45 37.06
N LYS A 619 3.42 -28.74 37.73
CA LYS A 619 4.11 -27.83 38.67
C LYS A 619 4.30 -26.39 38.15
N ASN A 620 4.46 -26.20 36.82
CA ASN A 620 4.66 -24.87 36.20
C ASN A 620 3.72 -24.57 35.00
N ALA A 621 2.66 -25.36 34.74
CA ALA A 621 1.71 -25.11 33.64
C ALA A 621 0.38 -25.89 33.78
N LEU A 622 -0.70 -25.36 33.19
CA LEU A 622 -1.96 -26.08 33.01
C LEU A 622 -1.88 -26.95 31.74
N GLY A 623 -1.86 -28.28 31.91
CA GLY A 623 -1.88 -29.25 30.81
C GLY A 623 -3.29 -29.73 30.50
N MET A 624 -3.61 -29.95 29.22
CA MET A 624 -4.79 -30.72 28.82
C MET A 624 -4.29 -32.05 28.27
N LEU A 625 -4.86 -33.15 28.75
CA LEU A 625 -4.61 -34.50 28.27
C LEU A 625 -5.84 -34.99 27.53
N LEU A 626 -5.66 -35.52 26.33
CA LEU A 626 -6.68 -36.37 25.71
C LEU A 626 -6.44 -37.80 26.22
N SER A 627 -7.35 -38.33 27.03
CA SER A 627 -7.25 -39.68 27.59
C SER A 627 -8.42 -40.52 27.11
N SER A 628 -8.14 -41.52 26.28
CA SER A 628 -9.10 -42.58 25.96
C SER A 628 -8.79 -43.80 26.80
N ILE A 629 -9.75 -44.24 27.61
CA ILE A 629 -9.68 -45.51 28.37
C ILE A 629 -9.87 -46.72 27.41
N ALA A 630 -10.31 -46.49 26.16
CA ALA A 630 -10.90 -47.53 25.32
C ALA A 630 -10.03 -48.04 24.14
N HIS A 631 -8.84 -47.50 23.87
CA HIS A 631 -8.04 -47.94 22.71
C HIS A 631 -6.53 -48.09 23.00
N PRO A 632 -5.92 -49.27 22.75
CA PRO A 632 -4.55 -49.58 23.16
C PRO A 632 -3.45 -48.79 22.41
N LEU A 633 -3.79 -48.17 21.27
CA LEU A 633 -2.85 -47.46 20.38
C LEU A 633 -2.63 -45.97 20.71
N VAL A 634 -3.48 -45.33 21.51
CA VAL A 634 -3.34 -43.89 21.88
C VAL A 634 -3.43 -43.77 23.40
N LYS A 635 -2.28 -43.80 24.08
CA LYS A 635 -2.26 -43.79 25.55
C LYS A 635 -2.35 -42.39 26.16
N THR A 636 -1.82 -41.35 25.51
CA THR A 636 -1.97 -39.94 25.96
C THR A 636 -1.46 -38.93 24.91
N LEU A 637 -2.04 -37.72 24.89
CA LEU A 637 -1.52 -36.54 24.19
C LEU A 637 -1.23 -35.43 25.19
N SER A 638 -0.06 -34.79 25.11
CA SER A 638 0.31 -33.67 26.00
C SER A 638 0.61 -32.40 25.22
N ARG A 639 0.46 -31.25 25.89
CA ARG A 639 0.74 -29.91 25.34
C ARG A 639 2.11 -29.42 25.84
N CYS A 640 2.99 -28.98 24.95
CA CYS A 640 4.24 -28.29 25.32
C CYS A 640 3.96 -26.81 25.70
N GLY A 641 4.67 -26.29 26.72
CA GLY A 641 4.44 -25.01 27.44
C GLY A 641 4.51 -23.71 26.59
N SER A 642 4.33 -22.49 27.12
CA SER A 642 4.30 -21.93 28.48
C SER A 642 3.26 -20.78 28.58
N SER A 643 2.86 -20.41 29.80
CA SER A 643 1.88 -19.37 30.19
C SER A 643 0.41 -19.55 29.73
N ILE A 644 -0.45 -19.89 30.70
CA ILE A 644 -1.90 -19.91 30.56
C ILE A 644 -2.49 -19.03 31.68
N SER A 645 -2.82 -17.78 31.36
CA SER A 645 -3.77 -16.99 32.16
C SER A 645 -5.19 -17.19 31.59
N LYS A 646 -6.19 -16.96 32.43
CA LYS A 646 -7.60 -17.44 32.39
C LYS A 646 -8.45 -17.15 31.12
N ILE A 647 -7.88 -16.65 30.02
CA ILE A 647 -8.57 -16.37 28.74
C ILE A 647 -8.61 -17.60 27.80
N VAL A 648 -7.83 -18.65 28.12
CA VAL A 648 -7.52 -19.76 27.20
C VAL A 648 -8.61 -20.83 27.09
N GLN A 649 -9.60 -20.88 27.99
CA GLN A 649 -10.71 -21.85 27.89
C GLN A 649 -11.65 -21.53 26.72
N LYS A 650 -11.95 -20.25 26.47
CA LYS A 650 -12.83 -19.82 25.36
C LYS A 650 -12.16 -19.88 23.98
N GLN A 651 -10.86 -19.56 23.88
CA GLN A 651 -10.14 -19.63 22.61
C GLN A 651 -9.85 -21.07 22.15
N LYS A 652 -9.67 -22.02 23.08
CA LYS A 652 -9.42 -23.43 22.74
C LYS A 652 -10.65 -24.18 22.23
N LEU A 653 -11.84 -23.86 22.76
CA LEU A 653 -13.11 -24.33 22.20
C LEU A 653 -13.28 -23.90 20.74
N ARG A 654 -12.80 -22.70 20.37
CA ARG A 654 -12.78 -22.22 18.98
C ARG A 654 -11.79 -22.96 18.08
N VAL A 655 -10.61 -23.35 18.59
CA VAL A 655 -9.64 -24.13 17.80
C VAL A 655 -10.20 -25.51 17.47
N ILE A 656 -10.95 -26.12 18.40
CA ILE A 656 -11.59 -27.42 18.18
C ILE A 656 -12.85 -27.29 17.31
N TYR A 657 -13.65 -26.23 17.46
CA TYR A 657 -14.75 -25.94 16.52
C TYR A 657 -14.28 -25.58 15.10
N SER A 658 -13.08 -25.00 14.96
CA SER A 658 -12.44 -24.79 13.65
C SER A 658 -11.80 -26.05 13.06
N LEU A 659 -11.78 -27.17 13.79
CA LEU A 659 -11.44 -28.49 13.24
C LEU A 659 -12.67 -29.19 12.62
N THR A 660 -13.87 -28.64 12.82
CA THR A 660 -15.15 -29.23 12.40
C THR A 660 -15.85 -28.51 11.24
N LEU A 661 -15.30 -27.38 10.78
CA LEU A 661 -15.64 -26.72 9.51
C LEU A 661 -14.43 -26.84 8.60
#